data_AF-A0A0K1W0P0-F1
#
_entry.id   AF-A0A0K1W0P0-F1
#
_cell.length_a   1.000
_cell.length_b   1.000
_cell.length_c   1.000
_cell.angle_alpha   90.00
_cell.angle_beta   90.00
_cell.angle_gamma   90.00
#
_symmetry.space_group_name_H-M   'P 1'
#
loop_
_entity.id
_entity.type
_entity.pdbx_description
1 polymer ?
#
loop_
_entity_poly.entity_id
_entity_poly.type
_entity_poly.pdbx_seq_one_letter_code
_entity_poly.pdbx_strand_id
1 'polypeptide(L)'
;MKKLLTLLTSVSLVATTSQIVVACTSKYDQSDADGNSILVHFLEKLDGKAEIGANDILDKLINVSSGVKNREKFSIDLLKMINLSLLANAESNYSEGSDKKAEYNLNKEHPYYINGLEKILVDRWKTLSADVDRQIQNEKDKYKNDYAGKWENEWNSMLVNKFSVYQKDTKDMDRDFLEKKYKADILMNDSSNNVSKILIDILLNTDQQGVTWVSRTTVQEKYRNLKAAGDDENKVNSILASDQKMLNQIYNSSRKSSDEWTASKYGFEFKDWKEVQNEVKKVEDIKTDVPLDLTNFTVTDAASRKGFISNSQRFFMDKWYTNQAPLALSEITIPFADEHKFEDGISLKSFESTTYDKYQKDIIKLLKSLQNSNQETIELKADNDTSNSTWRKIMSEGSLSNTINGKATVKKYDKLLTLSNSSDFTQDIRTAVYDYVLNKNAKEKNFAELKALKLDENDVKTLGTAIENISRKSGSDSSKFYGELNDGRLLLIDTSGLHIINIDGYNYLSNDTEPKDLETNKGIESGTINNNTRKELEAFKDFHKLTNNEKIAYIQSGIDDTKYYDKLNTHINNNYLKYLANTSLIKGIDGAATSFDLMEEVKEWVKVESSTDISKYSWSSSIFDYFKIISTNNPKQEDFVKQFVVFNSEDEVGKSLENRFNTMLNTLQSIIDSAPPNAFINEFNKRNEEILKQSDKSDYPKKTIKNDQVFNDNLKSIANKVFWKPGDKKAEKVKMVSFSLKNDFVNNYFNNMGKVIRGDE
;
A
#
# COMPACT_ATOMS: atom_id res chain seq x y z
N MET A 1 -1.56 -25.72 34.27
CA MET A 1 -0.30 -26.33 33.78
C MET A 1 -0.47 -27.49 32.79
N LYS A 2 -0.86 -28.72 33.16
CA LYS A 2 -1.05 -29.81 32.15
C LYS A 2 -2.07 -29.46 31.07
N LYS A 3 -3.22 -28.88 31.43
CA LYS A 3 -4.23 -28.38 30.47
C LYS A 3 -3.72 -27.22 29.60
N LEU A 4 -2.85 -26.36 30.12
CA LEU A 4 -2.20 -25.29 29.35
C LEU A 4 -1.25 -25.89 28.32
N LEU A 5 -0.40 -26.83 28.73
CA LEU A 5 0.45 -27.62 27.82
C LEU A 5 -0.38 -28.38 26.78
N THR A 6 -1.53 -28.96 27.15
CA THR A 6 -2.48 -29.62 26.22
C THR A 6 -3.18 -28.63 25.27
N LEU A 7 -3.49 -27.41 25.71
CA LEU A 7 -4.06 -26.33 24.89
C LEU A 7 -3.00 -25.63 24.03
N LEU A 8 -1.74 -25.62 24.47
CA LEU A 8 -0.57 -25.19 23.71
C LEU A 8 -0.23 -26.22 22.62
N THR A 9 -0.42 -27.52 22.88
CA THR A 9 -0.19 -28.58 21.89
C THR A 9 -1.39 -28.87 20.97
N SER A 10 -2.64 -28.59 21.39
CA SER A 10 -3.85 -28.77 20.55
C SER A 10 -4.18 -27.58 19.65
N VAL A 11 -3.37 -26.53 19.64
CA VAL A 11 -3.50 -25.39 18.71
C VAL A 11 -2.60 -25.66 17.49
N SER A 12 -2.83 -26.80 16.85
CA SER A 12 -2.34 -27.08 15.51
C SER A 12 -3.40 -26.69 14.48
N LEU A 13 -2.99 -25.79 13.59
CA LEU A 13 -3.52 -25.53 12.25
C LEU A 13 -4.88 -24.83 12.10
N VAL A 14 -4.79 -23.72 11.35
CA VAL A 14 -5.87 -23.06 10.63
C VAL A 14 -6.46 -24.04 9.61
N ALA A 15 -7.75 -24.37 9.74
CA ALA A 15 -8.59 -24.78 8.63
C ALA A 15 -10.08 -24.76 9.03
N THR A 16 -10.84 -23.89 8.37
CA THR A 16 -12.31 -23.87 8.20
C THR A 16 -13.22 -23.96 9.43
N THR A 17 -14.22 -23.07 9.46
CA THR A 17 -15.34 -23.04 10.41
C THR A 17 -15.91 -24.43 10.68
N SER A 18 -15.60 -25.02 11.82
CA SER A 18 -16.37 -26.15 12.36
C SER A 18 -16.17 -26.25 13.88
N GLN A 19 -17.27 -26.59 14.53
CA GLN A 19 -17.58 -26.39 15.95
C GLN A 19 -16.62 -27.14 16.88
N ILE A 20 -16.00 -26.42 17.82
CA ILE A 20 -15.45 -27.03 19.04
C ILE A 20 -16.48 -26.79 20.14
N VAL A 21 -17.22 -27.85 20.49
CA VAL A 21 -18.06 -27.89 21.69
C VAL A 21 -17.13 -27.99 22.89
N VAL A 22 -16.92 -26.87 23.59
CA VAL A 22 -16.25 -26.87 24.91
C VAL A 22 -17.33 -26.99 25.96
N ALA A 23 -17.28 -28.11 26.72
CA ALA A 23 -18.13 -28.32 27.87
C ALA A 23 -17.99 -27.16 28.86
N CYS A 24 -19.07 -26.38 29.01
CA CYS A 24 -19.19 -25.32 30.00
C CYS A 24 -19.24 -25.95 31.38
N THR A 25 -18.26 -25.65 32.23
CA THR A 25 -18.43 -25.76 33.69
C THR A 25 -18.21 -24.38 34.29
N SER A 26 -19.13 -23.96 35.14
CA SER A 26 -19.30 -22.61 35.70
C SER A 26 -18.27 -22.24 36.79
N LYS A 27 -17.01 -22.65 36.63
CA LYS A 27 -15.93 -22.41 37.61
C LYS A 27 -14.71 -21.71 36.99
N TYR A 28 -14.93 -20.77 36.08
CA TYR A 28 -13.85 -19.95 35.50
C TYR A 28 -13.74 -18.55 36.13
N ASP A 29 -14.53 -18.25 37.18
CA ASP A 29 -14.39 -17.04 38.00
C ASP A 29 -13.35 -17.22 39.12
N GLN A 30 -12.11 -17.59 38.77
CA GLN A 30 -10.99 -17.46 39.70
C GLN A 30 -10.03 -16.40 39.20
N SER A 31 -10.21 -15.19 39.73
CA SER A 31 -9.11 -14.27 39.95
C SER A 31 -8.08 -14.96 40.87
N ASP A 32 -6.80 -14.89 40.52
CA ASP A 32 -5.74 -15.17 41.49
C ASP A 32 -5.76 -14.11 42.61
N ALA A 33 -4.89 -14.25 43.60
CA ALA A 33 -4.80 -13.30 44.72
C ALA A 33 -4.48 -11.86 44.29
N ASP A 34 -4.10 -11.65 43.02
CA ASP A 34 -3.62 -10.38 42.46
C ASP A 34 -4.52 -9.83 41.32
N GLY A 35 -5.58 -10.54 40.91
CA GLY A 35 -6.62 -9.99 40.02
C GLY A 35 -6.24 -9.77 38.56
N ASN A 36 -5.39 -10.62 37.95
CA ASN A 36 -4.84 -10.31 36.62
C ASN A 36 -5.79 -10.57 35.42
N SER A 37 -5.75 -9.64 34.44
CA SER A 37 -6.38 -9.75 33.12
C SER A 37 -5.47 -9.31 31.98
N ILE A 38 -5.79 -9.81 30.79
CA ILE A 38 -4.93 -9.84 29.62
C ILE A 38 -4.69 -8.47 28.98
N LEU A 39 -3.68 -7.83 29.49
CA LEU A 39 -2.77 -6.92 28.82
C LEU A 39 -1.68 -6.80 29.87
N VAL A 40 -0.73 -7.75 29.79
CA VAL A 40 0.72 -7.66 30.05
C VAL A 40 1.09 -6.63 31.13
N HIS A 41 2.01 -7.00 32.01
CA HIS A 41 2.72 -6.12 32.96
C HIS A 41 3.43 -4.89 32.32
N PHE A 42 3.04 -4.48 31.11
CA PHE A 42 3.49 -3.33 30.31
C PHE A 42 3.42 -1.97 31.02
N LEU A 43 2.74 -1.83 32.16
CA LEU A 43 2.45 -0.51 32.75
C LEU A 43 2.89 -0.34 34.20
N GLU A 44 3.47 -1.37 34.82
CA GLU A 44 4.13 -1.17 36.11
C GLU A 44 5.43 -0.38 35.94
N LYS A 45 6.09 -0.50 34.78
CA LYS A 45 7.26 0.30 34.40
C LYS A 45 7.11 0.80 32.96
N LEU A 46 7.25 2.11 32.77
CA LEU A 46 7.39 2.74 31.45
C LEU A 46 8.81 2.55 30.88
N ASP A 47 9.47 1.43 31.19
CA ASP A 47 10.84 1.13 30.73
C ASP A 47 10.88 0.36 29.41
N GLY A 48 9.70 0.04 28.86
CA GLY A 48 9.57 -0.27 27.43
C GLY A 48 9.43 -1.73 27.03
N LYS A 49 9.49 -2.66 27.97
CA LYS A 49 9.40 -4.10 27.68
C LYS A 49 8.06 -4.67 28.12
N ALA A 50 7.39 -5.38 27.22
CA ALA A 50 6.18 -6.14 27.51
C ALA A 50 6.52 -7.44 28.25
N GLU A 51 6.12 -7.58 29.50
CA GLU A 51 6.19 -8.87 30.21
C GLU A 51 4.89 -9.67 30.03
N ILE A 52 4.97 -10.79 29.27
CA ILE A 52 3.82 -11.64 28.97
C ILE A 52 3.90 -12.95 29.77
N GLY A 53 2.90 -13.18 30.62
CA GLY A 53 2.74 -14.40 31.41
C GLY A 53 1.91 -15.49 30.71
N ALA A 54 1.99 -16.71 31.24
CA ALA A 54 1.28 -17.88 30.72
C ALA A 54 -0.24 -17.81 30.92
N ASN A 55 -0.66 -17.27 32.07
CA ASN A 55 -2.07 -17.08 32.42
C ASN A 55 -2.71 -15.98 31.54
N ASP A 56 -1.95 -14.93 31.21
CA ASP A 56 -2.37 -13.87 30.29
C ASP A 56 -2.76 -14.43 28.91
N ILE A 57 -2.03 -15.42 28.40
CA ILE A 57 -2.35 -16.04 27.12
C ILE A 57 -3.54 -16.99 27.25
N LEU A 58 -3.66 -17.74 28.34
CA LEU A 58 -4.80 -18.64 28.60
C LEU A 58 -6.13 -17.89 28.65
N ASP A 59 -6.21 -16.82 29.43
CA ASP A 59 -7.49 -16.19 29.72
C ASP A 59 -8.05 -15.46 28.48
N LYS A 60 -7.21 -14.86 27.63
CA LYS A 60 -7.67 -14.25 26.35
C LYS A 60 -8.12 -15.30 25.35
N LEU A 61 -7.51 -16.48 25.39
CA LEU A 61 -7.81 -17.56 24.47
C LEU A 61 -9.01 -18.41 24.91
N ILE A 62 -9.38 -18.39 26.20
CA ILE A 62 -10.38 -19.29 26.80
C ILE A 62 -11.67 -18.56 27.23
N ASN A 63 -11.63 -17.32 27.70
CA ASN A 63 -12.74 -16.74 28.48
C ASN A 63 -13.89 -16.05 27.72
N VAL A 64 -14.14 -16.29 26.43
CA VAL A 64 -15.42 -15.88 25.81
C VAL A 64 -15.84 -16.88 24.74
N SER A 65 -17.14 -17.15 24.64
CA SER A 65 -17.91 -18.11 23.82
C SER A 65 -17.65 -18.16 22.29
N SER A 66 -16.52 -17.67 21.78
CA SER A 66 -16.15 -17.66 20.36
C SER A 66 -14.62 -17.71 20.11
N GLY A 67 -13.96 -18.78 20.58
CA GLY A 67 -12.49 -18.91 20.67
C GLY A 67 -11.63 -18.69 19.40
N VAL A 68 -12.19 -18.71 18.18
CA VAL A 68 -11.43 -18.37 16.95
C VAL A 68 -11.26 -16.86 16.80
N LYS A 69 -12.33 -16.08 16.96
CA LYS A 69 -12.29 -14.60 16.88
C LYS A 69 -11.40 -13.97 17.97
N ASN A 70 -11.24 -14.66 19.09
CA ASN A 70 -10.39 -14.20 20.20
C ASN A 70 -8.89 -14.39 19.95
N ARG A 71 -8.49 -15.44 19.21
CA ARG A 71 -7.09 -15.67 18.79
C ARG A 71 -6.61 -14.56 17.88
N GLU A 72 -7.47 -14.18 16.94
CA GLU A 72 -7.25 -13.17 15.93
C GLU A 72 -7.09 -11.78 16.54
N LYS A 73 -8.05 -11.40 17.40
CA LYS A 73 -7.98 -10.16 18.18
C LYS A 73 -6.74 -10.11 19.07
N PHE A 74 -6.36 -11.23 19.69
CA PHE A 74 -5.16 -11.29 20.52
C PHE A 74 -3.88 -11.00 19.72
N SER A 75 -3.68 -11.63 18.56
CA SER A 75 -2.52 -11.35 17.69
C SER A 75 -2.42 -9.88 17.28
N ILE A 76 -3.56 -9.25 16.98
CA ILE A 76 -3.62 -7.82 16.62
C ILE A 76 -3.25 -6.95 17.81
N ASP A 77 -3.79 -7.23 19.00
CA ASP A 77 -3.45 -6.51 20.22
C ASP A 77 -1.94 -6.60 20.51
N LEU A 78 -1.32 -7.77 20.28
CA LEU A 78 0.12 -7.96 20.44
C LEU A 78 0.93 -7.10 19.45
N LEU A 79 0.50 -6.99 18.20
CA LEU A 79 1.16 -6.10 17.23
C LEU A 79 1.02 -4.62 17.60
N LYS A 80 -0.16 -4.21 18.09
CA LYS A 80 -0.36 -2.86 18.64
C LYS A 80 0.58 -2.58 19.81
N MET A 81 0.80 -3.57 20.66
CA MET A 81 1.76 -3.46 21.77
C MET A 81 3.19 -3.30 21.28
N ILE A 82 3.64 -4.09 20.29
CA ILE A 82 4.97 -3.92 19.71
C ILE A 82 5.11 -2.52 19.09
N ASN A 83 4.10 -2.05 18.36
CA ASN A 83 4.08 -0.69 17.80
C ASN A 83 4.20 0.39 18.89
N LEU A 84 3.46 0.23 20.01
CA LEU A 84 3.60 1.08 21.19
C LEU A 84 5.04 1.06 21.74
N SER A 85 5.64 -0.12 21.93
CA SER A 85 7.03 -0.24 22.38
C SER A 85 8.02 0.42 21.43
N LEU A 86 7.84 0.29 20.11
CA LEU A 86 8.72 0.92 19.11
C LEU A 86 8.78 2.43 19.28
N LEU A 87 7.62 3.07 19.47
CA LEU A 87 7.54 4.53 19.60
C LEU A 87 7.90 5.01 21.01
N ALA A 88 7.40 4.34 22.05
CA ALA A 88 7.63 4.73 23.45
C ALA A 88 9.09 4.68 23.86
N ASN A 89 9.85 3.77 23.26
CA ASN A 89 11.28 3.57 23.55
C ASN A 89 12.20 4.23 22.54
N ALA A 90 11.70 5.09 21.66
CA ALA A 90 12.52 5.67 20.61
C ALA A 90 13.76 6.39 21.16
N GLU A 91 13.64 7.05 22.31
CA GLU A 91 14.76 7.74 22.95
C GLU A 91 15.80 6.76 23.49
N SER A 92 15.37 5.70 24.19
CA SER A 92 16.28 4.67 24.73
C SER A 92 16.90 3.78 23.65
N ASN A 93 16.16 3.51 22.58
CA ASN A 93 16.57 2.57 21.54
C ASN A 93 17.37 3.25 20.43
N TYR A 94 17.08 4.52 20.10
CA TYR A 94 17.56 5.13 18.86
C TYR A 94 18.33 6.45 19.04
N SER A 95 18.45 7.00 20.26
CA SER A 95 19.17 8.27 20.45
C SER A 95 20.70 8.12 20.40
N GLU A 96 21.37 9.07 19.75
CA GLU A 96 22.83 9.16 19.77
C GLU A 96 23.29 9.72 21.14
N GLY A 97 24.11 8.95 21.86
CA GLY A 97 24.77 9.43 23.09
C GLY A 97 24.13 9.00 24.42
N SER A 98 23.22 8.03 24.44
CA SER A 98 22.88 7.37 25.71
C SER A 98 24.11 6.61 26.24
N ASP A 99 24.50 6.85 27.49
CA ASP A 99 25.60 6.11 28.17
C ASP A 99 25.39 4.58 28.18
N LYS A 100 24.16 4.14 27.88
CA LYS A 100 23.83 2.76 27.50
C LYS A 100 24.08 2.63 26.01
N LYS A 101 25.03 1.79 25.57
CA LYS A 101 25.10 1.32 24.18
C LYS A 101 23.67 1.02 23.74
N ALA A 102 23.12 1.79 22.80
CA ALA A 102 21.83 1.49 22.22
C ALA A 102 21.91 0.05 21.69
N GLU A 103 21.20 -0.86 22.34
CA GLU A 103 21.26 -2.29 22.03
C GLU A 103 20.67 -2.54 20.62
N TYR A 104 19.88 -1.58 20.12
CA TYR A 104 19.04 -1.71 18.92
C TYR A 104 19.19 -0.50 17.98
N ASN A 105 20.10 -0.56 17.02
CA ASN A 105 20.31 0.53 16.06
C ASN A 105 19.53 0.32 14.76
N LEU A 106 19.01 1.41 14.18
CA LEU A 106 18.48 1.43 12.82
C LEU A 106 19.64 1.43 11.81
N ASN A 107 19.49 0.68 10.73
CA ASN A 107 20.43 0.65 9.61
C ASN A 107 20.16 1.84 8.68
N LYS A 108 20.93 2.92 8.89
CA LYS A 108 20.86 4.14 8.08
C LYS A 108 21.21 3.94 6.60
N GLU A 109 21.91 2.85 6.27
CA GLU A 109 22.25 2.48 4.88
C GLU A 109 21.15 1.67 4.18
N HIS A 110 20.12 1.23 4.91
CA HIS A 110 19.06 0.40 4.31
C HIS A 110 18.25 1.20 3.28
N PRO A 111 17.90 0.63 2.10
CA PRO A 111 17.18 1.37 1.05
C PRO A 111 15.80 1.93 1.41
N TYR A 112 15.19 1.42 2.47
CA TYR A 112 13.91 1.91 3.00
C TYR A 112 14.06 2.89 4.17
N TYR A 113 15.28 3.17 4.64
CA TYR A 113 15.49 4.06 5.77
C TYR A 113 15.12 5.51 5.41
N ILE A 114 14.41 6.17 6.32
CA ILE A 114 14.08 7.60 6.25
C ILE A 114 15.16 8.37 7.01
N ASN A 115 15.68 9.42 6.39
CA ASN A 115 16.69 10.24 7.03
C ASN A 115 16.17 10.95 8.30
N GLY A 116 16.86 10.74 9.43
CA GLY A 116 16.50 11.35 10.71
C GLY A 116 15.31 10.69 11.42
N LEU A 117 14.95 9.46 11.04
CA LEU A 117 13.81 8.72 11.60
C LEU A 117 13.85 8.64 13.13
N GLU A 118 15.03 8.43 13.72
CA GLU A 118 15.23 8.30 15.16
C GLU A 118 14.70 9.54 15.89
N LYS A 119 15.14 10.73 15.46
CA LYS A 119 14.70 12.01 16.03
C LYS A 119 13.19 12.23 15.83
N ILE A 120 12.68 11.91 14.64
CA ILE A 120 11.26 12.03 14.33
C ILE A 120 10.42 11.18 15.29
N LEU A 121 10.84 9.95 15.57
CA LEU A 121 10.14 9.05 16.51
C LEU A 121 10.14 9.62 17.93
N VAL A 122 11.29 10.12 18.41
CA VAL A 122 11.41 10.73 19.74
C VAL A 122 10.49 11.95 19.88
N ASP A 123 10.55 12.87 18.91
CA ASP A 123 9.76 14.12 18.95
C ASP A 123 8.25 13.82 18.86
N ARG A 124 7.86 12.83 18.04
CA ARG A 124 6.46 12.41 17.89
C ARG A 124 5.93 11.67 19.11
N TRP A 125 6.74 10.84 19.77
CA TRP A 125 6.37 10.22 21.03
C TRP A 125 6.09 11.26 22.12
N LYS A 126 7.00 12.23 22.29
CA LYS A 126 6.84 13.33 23.27
C LYS A 126 5.55 14.10 23.03
N THR A 127 5.26 14.42 21.77
CA THR A 127 4.02 15.10 21.38
C THR A 127 2.78 14.26 21.66
N LEU A 128 2.75 13.01 21.19
CA LEU A 128 1.61 12.10 21.36
C LEU A 128 1.30 11.85 22.84
N SER A 129 2.32 11.57 23.65
CA SER A 129 2.15 11.30 25.08
C SER A 129 1.53 12.50 25.79
N ALA A 130 1.98 13.73 25.47
CA ALA A 130 1.41 14.96 26.01
C ALA A 130 -0.02 15.21 25.52
N ASP A 131 -0.34 14.89 24.27
CA ASP A 131 -1.70 15.01 23.73
C ASP A 131 -2.68 14.05 24.42
N VAL A 132 -2.26 12.82 24.70
CA VAL A 132 -3.06 11.85 25.46
C VAL A 132 -3.25 12.31 26.90
N ASP A 133 -2.20 12.82 27.56
CA ASP A 133 -2.33 13.37 28.92
C ASP A 133 -3.32 14.54 28.96
N ARG A 134 -3.27 15.42 27.95
CA ARG A 134 -4.24 16.51 27.79
C ARG A 134 -5.66 15.99 27.52
N GLN A 135 -5.82 14.95 26.72
CA GLN A 135 -7.12 14.31 26.49
C GLN A 135 -7.71 13.80 27.80
N ILE A 136 -6.95 13.03 28.57
CA ILE A 136 -7.38 12.50 29.87
C ILE A 136 -7.72 13.66 30.83
N GLN A 137 -6.93 14.72 30.83
CA GLN A 137 -7.19 15.89 31.67
C GLN A 137 -8.49 16.60 31.27
N ASN A 138 -8.74 16.79 29.98
CA ASN A 138 -9.98 17.37 29.47
C ASN A 138 -11.20 16.51 29.83
N GLU A 139 -11.07 15.18 29.76
CA GLU A 139 -12.13 14.25 30.20
C GLU A 139 -12.36 14.37 31.71
N LYS A 140 -11.32 14.39 32.53
CA LYS A 140 -11.45 14.63 33.98
C LYS A 140 -12.13 15.97 34.28
N ASP A 141 -11.80 17.03 33.56
CA ASP A 141 -12.41 18.35 33.73
C ASP A 141 -13.88 18.36 33.29
N LYS A 142 -14.24 17.59 32.26
CA LYS A 142 -15.64 17.33 31.92
C LYS A 142 -16.38 16.64 33.07
N TYR A 143 -15.79 15.60 33.67
CA TYR A 143 -16.38 14.93 34.84
C TYR A 143 -16.54 15.89 36.03
N LYS A 144 -15.56 16.78 36.28
CA LYS A 144 -15.67 17.83 37.31
C LYS A 144 -16.87 18.76 37.07
N ASN A 145 -17.11 19.13 35.82
CA ASN A 145 -18.23 20.00 35.45
C ASN A 145 -19.58 19.26 35.54
N ASP A 146 -19.64 18.03 35.02
CA ASP A 146 -20.89 17.26 34.91
C ASP A 146 -21.35 16.70 36.27
N TYR A 147 -20.41 16.35 37.16
CA TYR A 147 -20.70 15.65 38.42
C TYR A 147 -20.31 16.42 39.68
N ALA A 148 -19.76 17.64 39.54
CA ALA A 148 -19.36 18.51 40.64
C ALA A 148 -18.58 17.75 41.73
N GLY A 149 -18.92 17.90 43.02
CA GLY A 149 -18.21 17.23 44.13
C GLY A 149 -18.22 15.69 44.13
N LYS A 150 -18.93 15.02 43.19
CA LYS A 150 -18.93 13.56 43.03
C LYS A 150 -18.04 13.07 41.90
N TRP A 151 -17.39 13.96 41.15
CA TRP A 151 -16.65 13.62 39.94
C TRP A 151 -15.58 12.55 40.13
N GLU A 152 -14.87 12.53 41.27
CA GLU A 152 -13.85 11.51 41.55
C GLU A 152 -14.45 10.11 41.65
N ASN A 153 -15.62 9.98 42.30
CA ASN A 153 -16.31 8.70 42.44
C ASN A 153 -16.81 8.19 41.09
N GLU A 154 -17.31 9.08 40.24
CA GLU A 154 -17.79 8.76 38.89
C GLU A 154 -16.62 8.39 37.96
N TRP A 155 -15.50 9.10 38.07
CA TRP A 155 -14.26 8.78 37.36
C TRP A 155 -13.70 7.41 37.76
N ASN A 156 -13.60 7.15 39.06
CA ASN A 156 -13.15 5.88 39.61
C ASN A 156 -14.08 4.73 39.20
N SER A 157 -15.39 4.97 39.21
CA SER A 157 -16.40 4.02 38.76
C SER A 157 -16.29 3.74 37.26
N MET A 158 -16.03 4.76 36.44
CA MET A 158 -15.75 4.58 35.01
C MET A 158 -14.52 3.70 34.77
N LEU A 159 -13.41 3.98 35.47
CA LEU A 159 -12.18 3.20 35.36
C LEU A 159 -12.40 1.73 35.77
N VAL A 160 -13.03 1.49 36.92
CA VAL A 160 -13.36 0.13 37.40
C VAL A 160 -14.31 -0.57 36.44
N ASN A 161 -15.34 0.11 35.93
CA ASN A 161 -16.26 -0.49 34.95
C ASN A 161 -15.56 -0.86 33.63
N LYS A 162 -14.66 -0.01 33.16
CA LYS A 162 -13.91 -0.23 31.92
C LYS A 162 -12.84 -1.32 32.07
N PHE A 163 -12.26 -1.44 33.26
CA PHE A 163 -11.17 -2.34 33.59
C PHE A 163 -11.57 -3.36 34.67
N SER A 164 -12.84 -3.81 34.64
CA SER A 164 -13.47 -4.60 35.69
C SER A 164 -12.84 -5.98 35.89
N VAL A 165 -12.03 -6.41 34.93
CA VAL A 165 -11.29 -7.66 34.99
C VAL A 165 -10.06 -7.55 35.90
N TYR A 166 -9.58 -6.32 36.18
CA TYR A 166 -8.46 -6.06 37.08
C TYR A 166 -8.94 -5.75 38.51
N GLN A 167 -9.99 -4.94 38.64
CA GLN A 167 -10.53 -4.54 39.94
C GLN A 167 -12.05 -4.52 39.87
N LYS A 168 -12.72 -5.12 40.86
CA LYS A 168 -14.17 -5.35 40.84
C LYS A 168 -14.97 -4.21 41.49
N ASP A 169 -14.33 -3.38 42.30
CA ASP A 169 -14.96 -2.24 42.95
C ASP A 169 -13.97 -1.09 43.18
N THR A 170 -14.50 0.06 43.60
CA THR A 170 -13.74 1.29 43.83
C THR A 170 -13.12 1.38 45.23
N LYS A 171 -13.32 0.40 46.12
CA LYS A 171 -12.88 0.50 47.52
C LYS A 171 -11.42 0.14 47.67
N ASP A 172 -10.98 -0.93 46.99
CA ASP A 172 -9.60 -1.41 47.01
C ASP A 172 -8.88 -1.13 45.67
N MET A 173 -9.33 -0.09 44.96
CA MET A 173 -8.80 0.23 43.64
C MET A 173 -7.41 0.89 43.71
N ASP A 174 -6.57 0.56 42.73
CA ASP A 174 -5.31 1.25 42.47
C ASP A 174 -5.57 2.23 41.33
N ARG A 175 -5.87 3.47 41.71
CA ARG A 175 -6.22 4.52 40.76
C ARG A 175 -5.08 4.80 39.78
N ASP A 176 -3.84 4.84 40.26
CA ASP A 176 -2.69 5.16 39.41
C ASP A 176 -2.46 4.05 38.37
N PHE A 177 -2.63 2.79 38.78
CA PHE A 177 -2.60 1.65 37.88
C PHE A 177 -3.71 1.73 36.82
N LEU A 178 -4.96 1.96 37.21
CA LEU A 178 -6.09 2.04 36.27
C LEU A 178 -6.00 3.25 35.34
N GLU A 179 -5.49 4.40 35.81
CA GLU A 179 -5.26 5.58 34.96
C GLU A 179 -4.12 5.32 33.94
N LYS A 180 -3.05 4.63 34.33
CA LYS A 180 -2.02 4.18 33.38
C LYS A 180 -2.60 3.21 32.34
N LYS A 181 -3.47 2.29 32.75
CA LYS A 181 -4.19 1.38 31.83
C LYS A 181 -5.08 2.14 30.87
N TYR A 182 -5.78 3.17 31.36
CA TYR A 182 -6.58 4.07 30.53
C TYR A 182 -5.73 4.79 29.47
N LYS A 183 -4.58 5.37 29.88
CA LYS A 183 -3.62 5.98 28.95
C LYS A 183 -3.13 4.99 27.89
N ALA A 184 -2.79 3.77 28.27
CA ALA A 184 -2.35 2.74 27.34
C ALA A 184 -3.46 2.31 26.36
N ASP A 185 -4.70 2.18 26.84
CA ASP A 185 -5.84 1.88 25.98
C ASP A 185 -6.06 2.96 24.91
N ILE A 186 -5.96 4.24 25.29
CA ILE A 186 -6.01 5.36 24.33
C ILE A 186 -4.88 5.22 23.31
N LEU A 187 -3.64 5.06 23.78
CA LEU A 187 -2.45 4.92 22.92
C LEU A 187 -2.53 3.71 21.96
N MET A 188 -3.26 2.66 22.29
CA MET A 188 -3.40 1.46 21.45
C MET A 188 -4.63 1.48 20.54
N ASN A 189 -5.74 2.05 21.00
CA ASN A 189 -7.07 1.80 20.41
C ASN A 189 -7.85 3.07 20.03
N ASP A 190 -7.42 4.26 20.46
CA ASP A 190 -8.14 5.50 20.12
C ASP A 190 -8.15 5.78 18.61
N SER A 191 -9.18 6.44 18.10
CA SER A 191 -9.28 6.77 16.67
C SER A 191 -8.30 7.86 16.21
N SER A 192 -7.85 8.71 17.13
CA SER A 192 -7.09 9.93 16.86
C SER A 192 -5.67 9.87 17.43
N ASN A 193 -5.53 9.46 18.69
CA ASN A 193 -4.30 9.52 19.47
C ASN A 193 -3.72 8.12 19.73
N ASN A 194 -3.74 7.24 18.73
CA ASN A 194 -3.10 5.92 18.82
C ASN A 194 -1.73 5.88 18.13
N VAL A 195 -0.83 5.04 18.66
CA VAL A 195 0.54 4.91 18.18
C VAL A 195 0.62 4.39 16.76
N SER A 196 -0.25 3.45 16.38
CA SER A 196 -0.17 2.84 15.05
C SER A 196 -0.47 3.87 13.96
N LYS A 197 -1.44 4.75 14.20
CA LYS A 197 -1.72 5.89 13.33
C LYS A 197 -0.53 6.85 13.27
N ILE A 198 0.07 7.21 14.41
CA ILE A 198 1.26 8.09 14.42
C ILE A 198 2.43 7.46 13.65
N LEU A 199 2.65 6.16 13.76
CA LEU A 199 3.68 5.46 13.00
C LEU A 199 3.37 5.44 11.50
N ILE A 200 2.12 5.15 11.10
CA ILE A 200 1.71 5.32 9.68
C ILE A 200 1.87 6.78 9.24
N ASP A 201 1.57 7.76 10.09
CA ASP A 201 1.70 9.16 9.74
C ASP A 201 3.16 9.55 9.50
N ILE A 202 4.09 9.07 10.33
CA ILE A 202 5.53 9.26 10.16
C ILE A 202 6.01 8.59 8.87
N LEU A 203 5.64 7.34 8.66
CA LEU A 203 6.22 6.49 7.63
C LEU A 203 5.56 6.65 6.25
N LEU A 204 4.29 7.05 6.20
CA LEU A 204 3.48 7.05 4.97
C LEU A 204 2.77 8.38 4.71
N ASN A 205 2.19 9.02 5.73
CA ASN A 205 1.41 10.26 5.54
C ASN A 205 2.23 11.55 5.65
N THR A 206 3.55 11.47 5.82
CA THR A 206 4.42 12.59 5.47
C THR A 206 4.37 12.74 3.94
N ASP A 207 3.74 13.81 3.44
CA ASP A 207 3.74 14.08 1.98
C ASP A 207 5.17 13.99 1.41
N GLN A 208 5.28 13.56 0.14
CA GLN A 208 6.50 13.36 -0.66
C GLN A 208 7.75 14.06 -0.10
N GLN A 209 8.88 13.34 -0.07
CA GLN A 209 10.16 13.92 0.33
C GLN A 209 10.57 15.01 -0.67
N GLY A 210 10.63 16.24 -0.18
CA GLY A 210 10.86 17.41 -1.01
C GLY A 210 11.55 18.54 -0.26
N VAL A 211 11.72 19.65 -0.98
CA VAL A 211 12.23 20.91 -0.43
C VAL A 211 11.25 22.03 -0.74
N THR A 212 11.25 23.05 0.11
CA THR A 212 10.58 24.31 -0.19
C THR A 212 11.46 25.12 -1.14
N TRP A 213 10.90 25.57 -2.26
CA TRP A 213 11.62 26.32 -3.28
C TRP A 213 11.49 27.83 -3.08
N VAL A 214 12.60 28.56 -3.23
CA VAL A 214 12.64 30.02 -3.26
C VAL A 214 12.81 30.45 -4.72
N SER A 215 11.82 31.18 -5.23
CA SER A 215 11.81 31.63 -6.64
C SER A 215 13.00 32.52 -6.97
N ARG A 216 13.46 32.47 -8.21
CA ARG A 216 14.50 33.38 -8.72
C ARG A 216 14.17 34.84 -8.41
N THR A 217 12.92 35.26 -8.61
CA THR A 217 12.48 36.64 -8.37
C THR A 217 12.65 37.03 -6.90
N THR A 218 12.26 36.15 -5.98
CA THR A 218 12.46 36.36 -4.54
C THR A 218 13.94 36.46 -4.19
N VAL A 219 14.81 35.64 -4.79
CA VAL A 219 16.27 35.73 -4.58
C VAL A 219 16.84 37.05 -5.13
N GLN A 220 16.34 37.51 -6.29
CA GLN A 220 16.72 38.81 -6.86
C GLN A 220 16.32 39.98 -5.94
N GLU A 221 15.15 39.93 -5.30
CA GLU A 221 14.72 40.92 -4.31
C GLU A 221 15.62 40.91 -3.08
N LYS A 222 15.95 39.73 -2.55
CA LYS A 222 16.91 39.56 -1.45
C LYS A 222 18.27 40.20 -1.77
N TYR A 223 18.79 39.95 -2.97
CA TYR A 223 20.03 40.55 -3.44
C TYR A 223 19.95 42.09 -3.56
N ARG A 224 18.85 42.61 -4.12
CA ARG A 224 18.63 44.07 -4.23
C ARG A 224 18.58 44.73 -2.86
N ASN A 225 17.94 44.10 -1.87
CA ASN A 225 17.87 44.62 -0.51
C ASN A 225 19.26 44.70 0.14
N LEU A 226 20.08 43.66 -0.01
CA LEU A 226 21.48 43.67 0.47
C LEU A 226 22.36 44.69 -0.28
N LYS A 227 22.18 44.83 -1.60
CA LYS A 227 22.87 45.87 -2.38
C LYS A 227 22.47 47.29 -1.98
N ALA A 228 21.19 47.53 -1.68
CA ALA A 228 20.69 48.82 -1.24
C ALA A 228 21.21 49.23 0.14
N ALA A 229 21.49 48.25 1.01
CA ALA A 229 22.18 48.50 2.28
C ALA A 229 23.63 48.98 2.11
N GLY A 230 24.24 48.75 0.94
CA GLY A 230 25.58 49.24 0.61
C GLY A 230 26.67 48.67 1.52
N ASP A 231 27.48 49.57 2.09
CA ASP A 231 28.58 49.25 3.02
C ASP A 231 28.20 49.44 4.49
N ASP A 232 26.91 49.63 4.79
CA ASP A 232 26.41 49.78 6.16
C ASP A 232 26.32 48.41 6.84
N GLU A 233 27.36 48.08 7.61
CA GLU A 233 27.48 46.81 8.33
C GLU A 233 26.27 46.50 9.22
N ASN A 234 25.73 47.51 9.93
CA ASN A 234 24.60 47.30 10.84
C ASN A 234 23.33 46.95 10.07
N LYS A 235 23.06 47.62 8.93
CA LYS A 235 21.91 47.30 8.08
C LYS A 235 22.05 45.93 7.44
N VAL A 236 23.23 45.59 6.92
CA VAL A 236 23.49 44.27 6.33
C VAL A 236 23.31 43.17 7.37
N ASN A 237 23.92 43.29 8.55
CA ASN A 237 23.78 42.29 9.60
C ASN A 237 22.33 42.16 10.10
N SER A 238 21.57 43.26 10.15
CA SER A 238 20.13 43.21 10.47
C SER A 238 19.33 42.43 9.41
N ILE A 239 19.62 42.62 8.13
CA ILE A 239 18.99 41.86 7.03
C ILE A 239 19.37 40.38 7.13
N LEU A 240 20.66 40.06 7.32
CA LEU A 240 21.15 38.68 7.45
C LEU A 240 20.58 37.96 8.68
N ALA A 241 20.37 38.67 9.79
CA ALA A 241 19.75 38.11 10.98
C ALA A 241 18.26 37.73 10.74
N SER A 242 17.56 38.47 9.88
CA SER A 242 16.16 38.18 9.53
C SER A 242 15.99 36.96 8.62
N ASP A 243 17.02 36.64 7.81
CA ASP A 243 17.06 35.45 6.95
C ASP A 243 18.49 34.91 6.86
N GLN A 244 18.81 34.01 7.79
CA GLN A 244 20.15 33.43 7.93
C GLN A 244 20.58 32.58 6.73
N LYS A 245 19.69 32.27 5.79
CA LYS A 245 19.99 31.42 4.61
C LYS A 245 20.13 32.22 3.32
N MET A 246 19.86 33.53 3.37
CA MET A 246 19.80 34.42 2.20
C MET A 246 21.06 34.37 1.32
N LEU A 247 22.26 34.42 1.92
CA LEU A 247 23.50 34.45 1.13
C LEU A 247 23.75 33.14 0.36
N ASN A 248 23.47 31.98 0.95
CA ASN A 248 23.54 30.70 0.22
C ASN A 248 22.57 30.68 -0.95
N GLN A 249 21.36 31.23 -0.76
CA GLN A 249 20.35 31.24 -1.82
C GLN A 249 20.78 32.12 -2.99
N ILE A 250 21.34 33.31 -2.70
CA ILE A 250 21.92 34.21 -3.71
C ILE A 250 23.06 33.51 -4.46
N TYR A 251 24.01 32.93 -3.72
CA TYR A 251 25.15 32.23 -4.28
C TYR A 251 24.72 31.05 -5.16
N ASN A 252 23.86 30.16 -4.65
CA ASN A 252 23.40 28.97 -5.35
C ASN A 252 22.56 29.33 -6.60
N SER A 253 21.75 30.39 -6.52
CA SER A 253 20.90 30.83 -7.63
C SER A 253 21.70 31.43 -8.80
N SER A 254 22.96 31.80 -8.55
CA SER A 254 23.91 32.23 -9.60
C SER A 254 24.58 31.08 -10.35
N ARG A 255 24.44 29.85 -9.87
CA ARG A 255 25.05 28.66 -10.46
C ARG A 255 24.22 28.09 -11.60
N LYS A 256 24.89 27.38 -12.50
CA LYS A 256 24.25 26.81 -13.71
C LYS A 256 23.48 25.52 -13.43
N SER A 257 23.88 24.75 -12.43
CA SER A 257 23.25 23.47 -12.06
C SER A 257 23.29 23.22 -10.56
N SER A 258 22.48 22.26 -10.10
CA SER A 258 22.44 21.82 -8.72
C SER A 258 23.78 21.25 -8.20
N ASP A 259 24.67 20.82 -9.10
CA ASP A 259 25.96 20.19 -8.78
C ASP A 259 26.91 21.17 -8.09
N GLU A 260 26.76 22.46 -8.38
CA GLU A 260 27.60 23.55 -7.84
C GLU A 260 27.00 24.17 -6.56
N TRP A 261 25.83 23.72 -6.12
CA TRP A 261 25.20 24.27 -4.93
C TRP A 261 25.93 23.84 -3.66
N THR A 262 26.13 24.81 -2.76
CA THR A 262 26.76 24.62 -1.45
C THR A 262 25.72 24.52 -0.34
N ALA A 263 26.05 23.77 0.71
CA ALA A 263 25.21 23.58 1.88
C ALA A 263 24.84 24.91 2.56
N SER A 264 23.69 24.92 3.24
CA SER A 264 23.24 26.10 4.00
C SER A 264 24.20 26.38 5.17
N LYS A 265 25.05 27.40 5.06
CA LYS A 265 25.73 28.01 6.22
C LYS A 265 24.76 28.91 7.02
N TYR A 266 25.00 29.02 8.32
CA TYR A 266 24.28 29.88 9.25
C TYR A 266 25.25 30.89 9.89
N GLY A 267 24.71 31.99 10.43
CA GLY A 267 25.52 32.99 11.14
C GLY A 267 26.39 33.83 10.21
N PHE A 268 25.84 34.25 9.06
CA PHE A 268 26.54 35.12 8.14
C PHE A 268 26.78 36.52 8.73
N GLU A 269 27.97 37.04 8.44
CA GLU A 269 28.41 38.37 8.78
C GLU A 269 28.61 39.23 7.52
N PHE A 270 28.81 40.53 7.72
CA PHE A 270 29.09 41.47 6.64
C PHE A 270 30.25 41.04 5.70
N LYS A 271 31.28 40.38 6.22
CA LYS A 271 32.39 39.85 5.41
C LYS A 271 31.92 38.80 4.39
N ASP A 272 30.98 37.94 4.77
CA ASP A 272 30.46 36.88 3.91
C ASP A 272 29.61 37.49 2.79
N TRP A 273 28.88 38.58 3.09
CA TRP A 273 28.20 39.36 2.06
C TRP A 273 29.19 39.93 1.04
N LYS A 274 30.35 40.43 1.47
CA LYS A 274 31.38 40.95 0.55
C LYS A 274 31.92 39.87 -0.38
N GLU A 275 32.11 38.65 0.12
CA GLU A 275 32.51 37.51 -0.70
C GLU A 275 31.45 37.20 -1.77
N VAL A 276 30.18 37.04 -1.37
CA VAL A 276 29.07 36.79 -2.30
C VAL A 276 28.89 37.93 -3.30
N GLN A 277 29.10 39.18 -2.89
CA GLN A 277 29.01 40.36 -3.76
C GLN A 277 30.09 40.36 -4.87
N ASN A 278 31.27 39.81 -4.58
CA ASN A 278 32.36 39.70 -5.57
C ASN A 278 32.08 38.60 -6.61
N GLU A 279 31.41 37.54 -6.18
CA GLU A 279 31.03 36.42 -7.04
C GLU A 279 29.78 36.72 -7.86
N VAL A 280 28.74 37.30 -7.24
CA VAL A 280 27.47 37.67 -7.86
C VAL A 280 27.48 39.19 -8.09
N LYS A 281 28.00 39.59 -9.25
CA LYS A 281 28.28 41.01 -9.56
C LYS A 281 27.01 41.79 -9.87
N LYS A 282 26.03 41.14 -10.51
CA LYS A 282 24.78 41.78 -10.95
C LYS A 282 23.57 40.92 -10.63
N VAL A 283 22.39 41.54 -10.54
CA VAL A 283 21.14 40.81 -10.24
C VAL A 283 20.76 39.84 -11.36
N GLU A 284 21.20 40.10 -12.60
CA GLU A 284 21.00 39.24 -13.77
C GLU A 284 21.81 37.93 -13.69
N ASP A 285 22.80 37.85 -12.80
CA ASP A 285 23.57 36.62 -12.57
C ASP A 285 22.72 35.58 -11.83
N ILE A 286 21.65 36.00 -11.13
CA ILE A 286 20.70 35.16 -10.40
C ILE A 286 19.68 34.59 -11.39
N LYS A 287 19.81 33.30 -11.73
CA LYS A 287 19.15 32.68 -12.89
C LYS A 287 18.17 31.58 -12.55
N THR A 288 18.34 30.89 -11.41
CA THR A 288 17.62 29.65 -11.11
C THR A 288 16.89 29.74 -9.76
N ASP A 289 15.74 29.08 -9.63
CA ASP A 289 15.14 28.93 -8.28
C ASP A 289 15.93 27.90 -7.48
N VAL A 290 16.06 28.11 -6.17
CA VAL A 290 16.88 27.29 -5.28
C VAL A 290 16.09 26.79 -4.07
N PRO A 291 16.50 25.70 -3.43
CA PRO A 291 15.88 25.27 -2.17
C PRO A 291 16.08 26.30 -1.06
N LEU A 292 15.09 26.43 -0.18
CA LEU A 292 15.17 27.23 1.04
C LEU A 292 16.29 26.70 1.94
N ASP A 293 16.43 25.38 2.02
CA ASP A 293 17.43 24.67 2.79
C ASP A 293 17.92 23.43 2.04
N LEU A 294 19.23 23.22 2.02
CA LEU A 294 19.87 22.03 1.46
C LEU A 294 20.31 21.03 2.54
N THR A 295 20.16 21.34 3.83
CA THR A 295 20.61 20.45 4.91
C THR A 295 19.51 19.54 5.45
N ASN A 296 18.24 19.79 5.09
CA ASN A 296 17.09 19.04 5.56
C ASN A 296 15.99 18.94 4.48
N PHE A 297 15.22 17.85 4.51
CA PHE A 297 13.96 17.77 3.78
C PHE A 297 12.84 18.49 4.56
N THR A 298 11.86 19.02 3.84
CA THR A 298 10.73 19.75 4.46
C THR A 298 9.48 18.87 4.62
N VAL A 299 8.83 18.97 5.78
CA VAL A 299 7.63 18.20 6.18
C VAL A 299 6.37 19.05 6.43
N THR A 300 6.35 20.36 6.09
CA THR A 300 5.21 21.30 6.29
C THR A 300 4.53 21.77 5.00
N ASP A 301 3.19 21.87 4.99
CA ASP A 301 2.20 22.25 3.96
C ASP A 301 2.48 21.95 2.45
N ALA A 302 1.50 21.37 1.75
CA ALA A 302 1.68 20.70 0.45
C ALA A 302 1.92 21.64 -0.75
N ALA A 303 1.49 22.91 -0.66
CA ALA A 303 1.41 23.79 -1.84
C ALA A 303 2.77 24.23 -2.43
N SER A 304 3.85 24.27 -1.63
CA SER A 304 5.18 24.71 -2.09
C SER A 304 6.17 23.56 -2.30
N ARG A 305 5.76 22.31 -2.05
CA ARG A 305 6.62 21.13 -2.16
C ARG A 305 6.59 20.55 -3.56
N LYS A 306 7.76 20.12 -4.03
CA LYS A 306 7.96 19.31 -5.23
C LYS A 306 8.89 18.17 -4.82
N GLY A 307 8.35 16.97 -4.66
CA GLY A 307 9.06 15.86 -4.03
C GLY A 307 8.77 14.51 -4.67
N PHE A 308 9.56 13.52 -4.30
CA PHE A 308 9.44 12.13 -4.74
C PHE A 308 8.87 11.25 -3.62
N ILE A 309 8.51 10.02 -3.97
CA ILE A 309 8.08 8.99 -3.01
C ILE A 309 9.23 8.71 -2.04
N SER A 310 9.02 8.87 -0.74
CA SER A 310 10.06 8.63 0.26
C SER A 310 10.49 7.16 0.33
N ASN A 311 11.67 6.90 0.89
CA ASN A 311 12.17 5.53 1.07
C ASN A 311 11.22 4.63 1.90
N SER A 312 10.52 5.18 2.90
CA SER A 312 9.50 4.43 3.65
C SER A 312 8.20 4.27 2.87
N GLN A 313 7.72 5.31 2.17
CA GLN A 313 6.55 5.20 1.31
C GLN A 313 6.75 4.11 0.27
N ARG A 314 7.96 4.01 -0.29
CA ARG A 314 8.34 2.93 -1.18
C ARG A 314 8.21 1.56 -0.52
N PHE A 315 8.61 1.37 0.73
CA PHE A 315 8.43 0.08 1.41
C PHE A 315 6.95 -0.36 1.41
N PHE A 316 6.04 0.55 1.78
CA PHE A 316 4.60 0.25 1.80
C PHE A 316 4.06 0.03 0.39
N MET A 317 4.51 0.83 -0.58
CA MET A 317 4.14 0.72 -1.98
C MET A 317 4.62 -0.61 -2.59
N ASP A 318 5.87 -1.02 -2.37
CA ASP A 318 6.43 -2.28 -2.85
C ASP A 318 5.68 -3.48 -2.23
N LYS A 319 5.36 -3.42 -0.93
CA LYS A 319 4.59 -4.45 -0.23
C LYS A 319 3.14 -4.53 -0.73
N TRP A 320 2.50 -3.38 -0.92
CA TRP A 320 1.15 -3.27 -1.50
C TRP A 320 1.13 -3.84 -2.92
N TYR A 321 2.09 -3.45 -3.76
CA TYR A 321 2.20 -3.87 -5.14
C TYR A 321 2.29 -5.39 -5.28
N THR A 322 3.12 -6.06 -4.47
CA THR A 322 3.22 -7.53 -4.49
C THR A 322 1.98 -8.22 -3.94
N ASN A 323 1.36 -7.67 -2.90
CA ASN A 323 0.20 -8.31 -2.27
C ASN A 323 -1.09 -8.12 -3.08
N GLN A 324 -1.23 -6.99 -3.76
CA GLN A 324 -2.45 -6.61 -4.48
C GLN A 324 -2.39 -6.86 -5.98
N ALA A 325 -1.19 -7.01 -6.57
CA ALA A 325 -0.97 -7.15 -8.00
C ALA A 325 -1.78 -6.12 -8.83
N PRO A 326 -1.59 -4.83 -8.57
CA PRO A 326 -2.46 -3.76 -9.07
C PRO A 326 -2.29 -3.55 -10.58
N LEU A 327 -3.37 -3.23 -11.27
CA LEU A 327 -3.40 -2.93 -12.70
C LEU A 327 -4.20 -1.66 -12.98
N ALA A 328 -3.61 -0.72 -13.70
CA ALA A 328 -4.33 0.43 -14.23
C ALA A 328 -5.14 0.02 -15.47
N LEU A 329 -6.44 0.31 -15.47
CA LEU A 329 -7.34 0.00 -16.57
C LEU A 329 -8.04 1.24 -17.09
N SER A 330 -8.32 1.21 -18.39
CA SER A 330 -9.27 2.07 -19.07
C SER A 330 -10.14 1.22 -19.98
N GLU A 331 -11.34 1.70 -20.28
CA GLU A 331 -12.36 0.87 -20.93
C GLU A 331 -13.27 1.66 -21.87
N ILE A 332 -13.66 0.99 -22.95
CA ILE A 332 -14.80 1.36 -23.79
C ILE A 332 -15.84 0.25 -23.68
N THR A 333 -17.07 0.60 -23.30
CA THR A 333 -18.19 -0.35 -23.28
C THR A 333 -19.18 -0.01 -24.38
N ILE A 334 -19.48 -0.98 -25.23
CA ILE A 334 -20.50 -0.89 -26.28
C ILE A 334 -21.70 -1.70 -25.81
N PRO A 335 -22.83 -1.07 -25.48
CA PRO A 335 -23.99 -1.78 -24.96
C PRO A 335 -24.62 -2.69 -26.03
N PHE A 336 -25.39 -3.66 -25.57
CA PHE A 336 -26.25 -4.46 -26.45
C PHE A 336 -27.25 -3.58 -27.21
N ALA A 337 -27.70 -4.08 -28.36
CA ALA A 337 -28.84 -3.53 -29.08
C ALA A 337 -30.08 -3.46 -28.16
N ASP A 338 -30.94 -2.46 -28.34
CA ASP A 338 -32.05 -2.17 -27.40
C ASP A 338 -33.03 -3.36 -27.22
N GLU A 339 -33.08 -4.28 -28.19
CA GLU A 339 -33.92 -5.49 -28.19
C GLU A 339 -33.20 -6.77 -27.74
N HIS A 340 -31.90 -6.72 -27.42
CA HIS A 340 -31.10 -7.88 -27.03
C HIS A 340 -30.56 -7.73 -25.60
N LYS A 341 -30.53 -8.83 -24.87
CA LYS A 341 -29.91 -8.92 -23.55
C LYS A 341 -28.86 -10.03 -23.51
N PHE A 342 -28.02 -9.99 -22.49
CA PHE A 342 -27.03 -11.03 -22.27
C PHE A 342 -27.68 -12.41 -22.12
N GLU A 343 -28.84 -12.46 -21.46
CA GLU A 343 -29.58 -13.68 -21.22
C GLU A 343 -30.07 -14.37 -22.50
N ASP A 344 -30.30 -13.62 -23.58
CA ASP A 344 -30.84 -14.12 -24.85
C ASP A 344 -29.80 -14.89 -25.70
N GLY A 345 -28.57 -14.98 -25.20
CA GLY A 345 -27.42 -15.48 -25.95
C GLY A 345 -26.70 -14.37 -26.72
N ILE A 346 -25.39 -14.56 -26.89
CA ILE A 346 -24.52 -13.58 -27.56
C ILE A 346 -24.38 -13.97 -29.03
N SER A 347 -24.72 -13.04 -29.93
CA SER A 347 -24.55 -13.19 -31.37
C SER A 347 -24.17 -11.86 -32.03
N LEU A 348 -23.91 -11.89 -33.33
CA LEU A 348 -23.69 -10.68 -34.12
C LEU A 348 -24.88 -9.70 -34.06
N LYS A 349 -26.11 -10.22 -33.95
CA LYS A 349 -27.34 -9.40 -33.84
C LYS A 349 -27.44 -8.62 -32.54
N SER A 350 -26.77 -9.10 -31.49
CA SER A 350 -26.70 -8.43 -30.19
C SER A 350 -26.02 -7.05 -30.28
N PHE A 351 -25.34 -6.75 -31.40
CA PHE A 351 -24.71 -5.47 -31.69
C PHE A 351 -25.22 -4.85 -33.00
N GLU A 352 -26.50 -5.03 -33.33
CA GLU A 352 -27.19 -4.33 -34.42
C GLU A 352 -27.93 -3.07 -33.93
N SER A 353 -28.33 -2.21 -34.86
CA SER A 353 -29.24 -1.11 -34.56
C SER A 353 -30.32 -1.02 -35.64
N THR A 354 -31.58 -1.05 -35.21
CA THR A 354 -32.74 -0.89 -36.08
C THR A 354 -32.86 0.54 -36.62
N THR A 355 -32.25 1.51 -35.94
CA THR A 355 -32.27 2.95 -36.29
C THR A 355 -30.99 3.43 -36.96
N TYR A 356 -29.88 2.69 -36.85
CA TYR A 356 -28.57 3.08 -37.36
C TYR A 356 -27.86 1.92 -38.08
N ASP A 357 -28.01 1.90 -39.41
CA ASP A 357 -27.55 0.83 -40.31
C ASP A 357 -26.03 0.63 -40.35
N LYS A 358 -25.25 1.62 -39.89
CA LYS A 358 -23.78 1.57 -39.82
C LYS A 358 -23.25 1.13 -38.45
N TYR A 359 -24.08 0.81 -37.47
CA TYR A 359 -23.65 0.53 -36.09
C TYR A 359 -22.54 -0.53 -36.02
N GLN A 360 -22.72 -1.69 -36.65
CA GLN A 360 -21.72 -2.76 -36.69
C GLN A 360 -20.45 -2.35 -37.45
N LYS A 361 -20.60 -1.59 -38.54
CA LYS A 361 -19.45 -1.09 -39.32
C LYS A 361 -18.61 -0.11 -38.49
N ASP A 362 -19.25 0.73 -37.70
CA ASP A 362 -18.56 1.65 -36.79
C ASP A 362 -17.85 0.91 -35.64
N ILE A 363 -18.43 -0.19 -35.13
CA ILE A 363 -17.76 -1.07 -34.17
C ILE A 363 -16.48 -1.65 -34.81
N ILE A 364 -16.57 -2.16 -36.04
CA ILE A 364 -15.39 -2.71 -36.74
C ILE A 364 -14.34 -1.63 -36.97
N LYS A 365 -14.76 -0.43 -37.40
CA LYS A 365 -13.87 0.71 -37.60
C LYS A 365 -13.16 1.10 -36.30
N LEU A 366 -13.86 1.09 -35.18
CA LEU A 366 -13.26 1.29 -33.86
C LEU A 366 -12.24 0.19 -33.57
N LEU A 367 -12.64 -1.09 -33.61
CA LEU A 367 -11.74 -2.22 -33.32
C LEU A 367 -10.48 -2.19 -34.19
N LYS A 368 -10.62 -1.91 -35.48
CA LYS A 368 -9.50 -1.77 -36.43
C LYS A 368 -8.59 -0.61 -36.07
N SER A 369 -9.15 0.56 -35.72
CA SER A 369 -8.35 1.71 -35.28
C SER A 369 -7.53 1.41 -34.02
N LEU A 370 -8.03 0.50 -33.18
CA LEU A 370 -7.38 0.06 -31.94
C LEU A 370 -6.44 -1.14 -32.13
N GLN A 371 -6.48 -1.84 -33.26
CA GLN A 371 -5.62 -3.00 -33.56
C GLN A 371 -4.32 -2.60 -34.28
N ASN A 372 -4.28 -1.45 -34.96
CA ASN A 372 -3.15 -1.04 -35.81
C ASN A 372 -1.86 -0.69 -35.03
N SER A 373 -1.08 -1.71 -34.69
CA SER A 373 0.36 -1.63 -34.44
C SER A 373 1.10 -2.49 -35.48
N ASN A 374 1.62 -1.84 -36.53
CA ASN A 374 2.66 -2.31 -37.45
C ASN A 374 2.72 -3.82 -37.75
N GLN A 375 2.06 -4.27 -38.82
CA GLN A 375 2.30 -5.63 -39.36
C GLN A 375 3.31 -5.71 -40.50
N GLU A 376 3.84 -4.60 -41.03
CA GLU A 376 4.90 -4.64 -42.07
C GLU A 376 5.82 -3.41 -42.04
N THR A 377 6.81 -3.37 -41.13
CA THR A 377 8.20 -2.94 -41.41
C THR A 377 9.02 -2.94 -40.12
N ILE A 378 9.94 -3.89 -40.01
CA ILE A 378 11.08 -3.85 -39.10
C ILE A 378 12.09 -2.92 -39.76
N GLU A 379 12.12 -1.64 -39.36
CA GLU A 379 13.34 -0.81 -39.25
C GLU A 379 12.97 0.63 -38.87
N LEU A 380 13.55 1.06 -37.74
CA LEU A 380 13.82 2.45 -37.31
C LEU A 380 12.70 3.28 -36.64
N LYS A 381 12.94 3.49 -35.33
CA LYS A 381 12.75 4.74 -34.54
C LYS A 381 11.33 5.26 -34.28
N ALA A 382 10.87 4.96 -33.06
CA ALA A 382 10.43 5.93 -32.05
C ALA A 382 9.12 6.75 -32.21
N ASP A 383 8.24 6.56 -33.19
CA ASP A 383 6.96 7.30 -33.15
C ASP A 383 5.71 6.71 -33.83
N ASN A 384 5.68 5.44 -34.20
CA ASN A 384 4.54 4.88 -34.96
C ASN A 384 3.77 3.78 -34.22
N ASP A 385 3.22 4.08 -33.05
CA ASP A 385 2.13 3.29 -32.45
C ASP A 385 0.81 4.06 -32.51
N THR A 386 0.26 4.14 -33.72
CA THR A 386 -1.01 4.80 -34.02
C THR A 386 -2.17 4.28 -33.18
N SER A 387 -2.14 3.00 -32.75
CA SER A 387 -3.18 2.41 -31.90
C SER A 387 -3.23 3.06 -30.51
N ASN A 388 -2.06 3.31 -29.90
CA ASN A 388 -1.96 3.94 -28.59
C ASN A 388 -2.29 5.45 -28.65
N SER A 389 -1.99 6.12 -29.77
CA SER A 389 -2.41 7.51 -29.97
C SER A 389 -3.95 7.65 -30.04
N THR A 390 -4.63 6.72 -30.72
CA THR A 390 -6.10 6.72 -30.85
C THR A 390 -6.77 6.47 -29.51
N TRP A 391 -6.31 5.44 -28.77
CA TRP A 391 -6.83 5.13 -27.44
C TRP A 391 -6.71 6.33 -26.49
N ARG A 392 -5.54 6.96 -26.44
CA ARG A 392 -5.29 8.12 -25.58
C ARG A 392 -6.14 9.31 -25.92
N LYS A 393 -6.39 9.55 -27.22
CA LYS A 393 -7.32 10.60 -27.65
C LYS A 393 -8.73 10.32 -27.14
N ILE A 394 -9.25 9.11 -27.33
CA ILE A 394 -10.58 8.72 -26.86
C ILE A 394 -10.69 8.89 -25.34
N MET A 395 -9.69 8.41 -24.60
CA MET A 395 -9.66 8.58 -23.14
C MET A 395 -9.59 10.06 -22.79
N SER A 396 -8.68 10.84 -23.36
CA SER A 396 -8.56 12.28 -23.12
C SER A 396 -9.90 13.02 -23.30
N GLU A 397 -10.57 12.79 -24.43
CA GLU A 397 -11.87 13.39 -24.79
C GLU A 397 -13.04 12.84 -23.97
N GLY A 398 -12.90 11.68 -23.32
CA GLY A 398 -13.93 11.04 -22.52
C GLY A 398 -15.18 10.65 -23.30
N SER A 399 -15.11 10.63 -24.63
CA SER A 399 -16.25 10.43 -25.51
C SER A 399 -15.84 9.85 -26.86
N LEU A 400 -16.81 9.22 -27.52
CA LEU A 400 -16.68 8.67 -28.87
C LEU A 400 -17.59 9.44 -29.84
N SER A 401 -17.72 10.76 -29.68
CA SER A 401 -18.77 11.62 -30.29
C SER A 401 -19.01 11.45 -31.81
N ASN A 402 -18.07 10.82 -32.54
CA ASN A 402 -18.14 10.58 -33.98
C ASN A 402 -18.15 9.09 -34.39
N THR A 403 -18.20 8.16 -33.43
CA THR A 403 -18.04 6.70 -33.63
C THR A 403 -19.12 5.98 -32.81
N ILE A 404 -19.98 5.16 -33.44
CA ILE A 404 -20.99 4.31 -32.74
C ILE A 404 -22.16 5.14 -32.13
N ASN A 405 -22.66 6.15 -32.85
CA ASN A 405 -23.86 6.96 -32.54
C ASN A 405 -23.98 7.42 -31.06
N GLY A 406 -22.86 7.68 -30.39
CA GLY A 406 -22.83 8.10 -28.98
C GLY A 406 -23.33 7.06 -27.96
N LYS A 407 -23.58 5.80 -28.35
CA LYS A 407 -24.07 4.74 -27.44
C LYS A 407 -22.95 4.11 -26.60
N ALA A 408 -21.71 4.13 -27.08
CA ALA A 408 -20.58 3.59 -26.35
C ALA A 408 -20.16 4.52 -25.20
N THR A 409 -19.84 3.94 -24.05
CA THR A 409 -19.32 4.67 -22.90
C THR A 409 -17.81 4.54 -22.81
N VAL A 410 -17.15 5.59 -22.32
CA VAL A 410 -15.71 5.62 -22.06
C VAL A 410 -15.54 5.73 -20.55
N LYS A 411 -14.81 4.79 -19.96
CA LYS A 411 -14.56 4.76 -18.51
C LYS A 411 -13.07 4.87 -18.22
N LYS A 412 -12.73 5.90 -17.43
CA LYS A 412 -11.44 6.04 -16.75
C LYS A 412 -11.63 5.60 -15.32
N TYR A 413 -10.83 4.65 -14.88
CA TYR A 413 -10.92 4.17 -13.51
C TYR A 413 -10.11 5.10 -12.59
N ASP A 414 -10.77 5.58 -11.53
CA ASP A 414 -10.14 6.28 -10.40
C ASP A 414 -9.48 5.30 -9.42
N LYS A 415 -9.81 4.00 -9.55
CA LYS A 415 -9.24 2.91 -8.79
C LYS A 415 -8.38 1.98 -9.63
N LEU A 416 -7.39 1.35 -9.00
CA LEU A 416 -6.58 0.31 -9.61
C LEU A 416 -7.28 -1.06 -9.45
N LEU A 417 -7.23 -1.90 -10.49
CA LEU A 417 -7.70 -3.27 -10.40
C LEU A 417 -6.73 -4.07 -9.52
N THR A 418 -7.24 -4.67 -8.43
CA THR A 418 -6.44 -5.49 -7.50
C THR A 418 -7.01 -6.90 -7.33
N LEU A 419 -6.21 -7.81 -6.74
CA LEU A 419 -6.67 -9.11 -6.26
C LEU A 419 -7.70 -8.98 -5.14
N SER A 420 -7.60 -7.94 -4.30
CA SER A 420 -8.68 -7.58 -3.37
C SER A 420 -9.96 -7.21 -4.13
N ASN A 421 -11.12 -7.57 -3.56
CA ASN A 421 -12.42 -7.27 -4.15
C ASN A 421 -12.71 -5.77 -4.18
N SER A 422 -13.14 -5.29 -5.35
CA SER A 422 -13.66 -3.94 -5.57
C SER A 422 -14.96 -4.05 -6.37
N SER A 423 -15.90 -3.15 -6.09
CA SER A 423 -17.15 -2.99 -6.86
C SER A 423 -16.97 -2.23 -8.17
N ASP A 424 -15.80 -1.63 -8.40
CA ASP A 424 -15.56 -0.76 -9.56
C ASP A 424 -15.44 -1.56 -10.85
N PHE A 425 -15.01 -2.83 -10.74
CA PHE A 425 -14.76 -3.76 -11.84
C PHE A 425 -15.68 -4.97 -11.76
N THR A 426 -16.27 -5.39 -12.88
CA THR A 426 -17.06 -6.63 -12.93
C THR A 426 -16.13 -7.84 -12.76
N GLN A 427 -16.59 -8.90 -12.09
CA GLN A 427 -15.75 -10.09 -11.86
C GLN A 427 -15.29 -10.75 -13.17
N ASP A 428 -16.07 -10.62 -14.24
CA ASP A 428 -15.72 -11.11 -15.58
C ASP A 428 -14.52 -10.33 -16.16
N ILE A 429 -14.48 -9.00 -16.02
CA ILE A 429 -13.31 -8.16 -16.35
C ILE A 429 -12.11 -8.55 -15.51
N ARG A 430 -12.27 -8.61 -14.18
CA ARG A 430 -11.18 -8.96 -13.25
C ARG A 430 -10.52 -10.29 -13.63
N THR A 431 -11.35 -11.29 -13.91
CA THR A 431 -10.89 -12.64 -14.27
C THR A 431 -10.17 -12.67 -15.61
N ALA A 432 -10.73 -12.04 -16.65
CA ALA A 432 -10.11 -12.00 -17.97
C ALA A 432 -8.76 -11.28 -17.96
N VAL A 433 -8.68 -10.15 -17.26
CA VAL A 433 -7.44 -9.35 -17.16
C VAL A 433 -6.34 -10.12 -16.42
N TYR A 434 -6.63 -10.69 -15.25
CA TYR A 434 -5.61 -11.46 -14.52
C TYR A 434 -5.24 -12.76 -15.23
N ASP A 435 -6.19 -13.43 -15.89
CA ASP A 435 -5.88 -14.62 -16.69
C ASP A 435 -4.88 -14.28 -17.80
N TYR A 436 -5.09 -13.16 -18.50
CA TYR A 436 -4.21 -12.69 -19.57
C TYR A 436 -2.83 -12.31 -19.06
N VAL A 437 -2.76 -11.44 -18.04
CA VAL A 437 -1.49 -10.93 -17.50
C VAL A 437 -0.63 -12.05 -16.93
N LEU A 438 -1.25 -13.00 -16.21
CA LEU A 438 -0.52 -14.07 -15.55
C LEU A 438 -0.15 -15.24 -16.49
N ASN A 439 -0.81 -15.38 -17.65
CA ASN A 439 -0.58 -16.50 -18.58
C ASN A 439 -0.13 -16.11 -19.99
N LYS A 440 0.25 -14.86 -20.26
CA LYS A 440 0.62 -14.43 -21.63
C LYS A 440 1.65 -15.35 -22.30
N ASN A 441 2.60 -15.85 -21.52
CA ASN A 441 3.72 -16.68 -21.96
C ASN A 441 3.49 -18.19 -21.74
N ALA A 442 2.29 -18.60 -21.33
CA ALA A 442 1.96 -20.02 -21.19
C ALA A 442 1.96 -20.71 -22.56
N LYS A 443 2.36 -21.98 -22.58
CA LYS A 443 2.37 -22.80 -23.81
C LYS A 443 0.97 -22.95 -24.41
N GLU A 444 -0.04 -23.01 -23.56
CA GLU A 444 -1.45 -23.07 -23.94
C GLU A 444 -2.14 -21.79 -23.46
N LYS A 445 -2.61 -20.97 -24.41
CA LYS A 445 -3.30 -19.70 -24.12
C LYS A 445 -4.80 -19.94 -23.98
N ASN A 446 -5.36 -19.50 -22.87
CA ASN A 446 -6.80 -19.57 -22.57
C ASN A 446 -7.63 -18.42 -23.16
N PHE A 447 -7.08 -17.67 -24.12
CA PHE A 447 -7.72 -16.53 -24.77
C PHE A 447 -7.60 -16.54 -26.29
N ALA A 448 -8.53 -15.88 -26.97
CA ALA A 448 -8.54 -15.77 -28.43
C ALA A 448 -7.50 -14.77 -28.93
N GLU A 449 -6.72 -15.13 -29.94
CA GLU A 449 -5.75 -14.21 -30.56
C GLU A 449 -6.45 -13.39 -31.65
N LEU A 450 -7.27 -12.42 -31.25
CA LEU A 450 -8.06 -11.61 -32.19
C LEU A 450 -7.20 -10.66 -33.01
N LYS A 451 -6.00 -10.31 -32.53
CA LYS A 451 -5.01 -9.52 -33.28
C LYS A 451 -4.61 -10.10 -34.64
N ALA A 452 -4.83 -11.39 -34.86
CA ALA A 452 -4.61 -12.05 -36.16
C ALA A 452 -5.78 -11.88 -37.14
N LEU A 453 -6.95 -11.42 -36.68
CA LEU A 453 -8.10 -11.19 -37.54
C LEU A 453 -7.86 -9.97 -38.43
N LYS A 454 -8.09 -10.14 -39.74
CA LYS A 454 -8.12 -9.02 -40.69
C LYS A 454 -9.48 -8.32 -40.60
N LEU A 455 -9.55 -7.24 -39.83
CA LEU A 455 -10.76 -6.43 -39.72
C LEU A 455 -10.95 -5.56 -40.99
N ASP A 456 -11.94 -5.90 -41.81
CA ASP A 456 -12.40 -5.09 -42.93
C ASP A 456 -13.70 -4.37 -42.54
N GLU A 457 -13.69 -3.04 -42.60
CA GLU A 457 -14.84 -2.16 -42.27
C GLU A 457 -16.08 -2.45 -43.13
N ASN A 458 -15.89 -3.09 -44.29
CA ASN A 458 -16.99 -3.49 -45.17
C ASN A 458 -17.48 -4.91 -44.93
N ASP A 459 -16.73 -5.75 -44.20
CA ASP A 459 -17.08 -7.15 -43.94
C ASP A 459 -17.52 -7.37 -42.49
N VAL A 460 -18.83 -7.23 -42.27
CA VAL A 460 -19.46 -7.44 -40.96
C VAL A 460 -19.26 -8.87 -40.43
N LYS A 461 -18.93 -9.84 -41.29
CA LYS A 461 -18.62 -11.21 -40.86
C LYS A 461 -17.40 -11.26 -39.94
N THR A 462 -16.44 -10.35 -40.09
CA THR A 462 -15.24 -10.30 -39.25
C THR A 462 -15.59 -9.97 -37.79
N LEU A 463 -16.55 -9.08 -37.55
CA LEU A 463 -17.12 -8.83 -36.22
C LEU A 463 -17.83 -10.08 -35.69
N GLY A 464 -18.60 -10.76 -36.54
CA GLY A 464 -19.24 -12.04 -36.20
C GLY A 464 -18.22 -13.07 -35.71
N THR A 465 -17.13 -13.26 -36.44
CA THR A 465 -16.03 -14.16 -36.03
C THR A 465 -15.37 -13.73 -34.72
N ALA A 466 -15.15 -12.43 -34.51
CA ALA A 466 -14.61 -11.93 -33.25
C ALA A 466 -15.54 -12.23 -32.07
N ILE A 467 -16.84 -11.96 -32.22
CA ILE A 467 -17.87 -12.25 -31.22
C ILE A 467 -17.96 -13.75 -30.94
N GLU A 468 -18.00 -14.59 -31.97
CA GLU A 468 -18.04 -16.05 -31.82
C GLU A 468 -16.84 -16.59 -31.04
N ASN A 469 -15.64 -16.09 -31.34
CA ASN A 469 -14.39 -16.50 -30.70
C ASN A 469 -14.33 -16.20 -29.19
N ILE A 470 -14.99 -15.12 -28.76
CA ILE A 470 -15.08 -14.73 -27.33
C ILE A 470 -16.45 -15.04 -26.72
N SER A 471 -17.35 -15.67 -27.48
CA SER A 471 -18.71 -15.94 -27.01
C SER A 471 -18.71 -16.93 -25.85
N ARG A 472 -19.67 -16.74 -24.95
CA ARG A 472 -19.94 -17.64 -23.82
C ARG A 472 -20.89 -18.80 -24.15
N LYS A 473 -21.07 -19.13 -25.43
CA LYS A 473 -22.06 -20.13 -25.87
C LYS A 473 -21.73 -21.52 -25.30
N SER A 474 -22.74 -22.20 -24.76
CA SER A 474 -22.61 -23.56 -24.22
C SER A 474 -22.27 -24.55 -25.35
N GLY A 475 -21.25 -25.40 -25.16
CA GLY A 475 -20.88 -26.47 -26.09
C GLY A 475 -19.95 -26.11 -27.27
N SER A 476 -19.32 -24.92 -27.29
CA SER A 476 -18.28 -24.62 -28.30
C SER A 476 -16.96 -25.31 -27.98
N ASP A 477 -16.25 -25.83 -28.99
CA ASP A 477 -14.87 -26.34 -28.87
C ASP A 477 -13.85 -25.25 -28.50
N SER A 478 -14.19 -23.97 -28.71
CA SER A 478 -13.41 -22.83 -28.21
C SER A 478 -13.42 -22.84 -26.68
N SER A 479 -12.26 -22.78 -26.02
CA SER A 479 -12.13 -22.67 -24.55
C SER A 479 -12.16 -21.22 -24.02
N LYS A 480 -12.32 -20.24 -24.90
CA LYS A 480 -11.92 -18.84 -24.67
C LYS A 480 -13.14 -17.94 -24.43
N PHE A 481 -13.15 -17.17 -23.33
CA PHE A 481 -14.22 -16.22 -22.97
C PHE A 481 -13.86 -14.77 -23.36
N TYR A 482 -12.58 -14.49 -23.58
CA TYR A 482 -12.09 -13.19 -24.00
C TYR A 482 -11.01 -13.36 -25.06
N GLY A 483 -10.64 -12.26 -25.70
CA GLY A 483 -9.63 -12.24 -26.74
C GLY A 483 -8.70 -11.05 -26.65
N GLU A 484 -7.48 -11.23 -27.14
CA GLU A 484 -6.46 -10.19 -27.27
C GLU A 484 -6.63 -9.48 -28.61
N LEU A 485 -7.03 -8.20 -28.56
CA LEU A 485 -7.16 -7.33 -29.74
C LEU A 485 -5.80 -6.74 -30.14
N ASN A 486 -4.98 -6.36 -29.16
CA ASN A 486 -3.58 -5.99 -29.31
C ASN A 486 -2.84 -6.27 -27.99
N ASP A 487 -1.52 -6.12 -27.93
CA ASP A 487 -0.73 -6.25 -26.70
C ASP A 487 -1.31 -5.35 -25.59
N GLY A 488 -1.81 -5.96 -24.51
CA GLY A 488 -2.43 -5.24 -23.39
C GLY A 488 -3.87 -4.76 -23.63
N ARG A 489 -4.48 -5.06 -24.78
CA ARG A 489 -5.87 -4.68 -25.10
C ARG A 489 -6.74 -5.91 -25.30
N LEU A 490 -7.76 -6.05 -24.46
CA LEU A 490 -8.64 -7.21 -24.41
C LEU A 490 -10.05 -6.88 -24.88
N LEU A 491 -10.72 -7.90 -25.43
CA LEU A 491 -12.11 -7.87 -25.82
C LEU A 491 -12.86 -8.97 -25.06
N LEU A 492 -13.93 -8.61 -24.35
CA LEU A 492 -14.82 -9.56 -23.67
C LEU A 492 -16.27 -9.10 -23.72
N ILE A 493 -17.22 -10.01 -23.46
CA ILE A 493 -18.65 -9.69 -23.45
C ILE A 493 -19.24 -10.10 -22.10
N ASP A 494 -19.83 -9.14 -21.38
CA ASP A 494 -20.54 -9.40 -20.13
C ASP A 494 -22.00 -8.88 -20.17
N THR A 495 -22.69 -8.90 -19.04
CA THR A 495 -24.08 -8.46 -18.90
C THR A 495 -24.38 -7.05 -19.41
N SER A 496 -23.36 -6.19 -19.52
CA SER A 496 -23.49 -4.80 -19.95
C SER A 496 -23.13 -4.55 -21.42
N GLY A 497 -22.53 -5.52 -22.12
CA GLY A 497 -22.26 -5.42 -23.55
C GLY A 497 -20.87 -5.94 -23.95
N LEU A 498 -20.31 -5.35 -25.00
CA LEU A 498 -18.96 -5.61 -25.49
C LEU A 498 -17.97 -4.63 -24.85
N HIS A 499 -16.95 -5.16 -24.20
CA HIS A 499 -15.95 -4.40 -23.45
C HIS A 499 -14.62 -4.45 -24.20
N ILE A 500 -14.07 -3.29 -24.50
CA ILE A 500 -12.70 -3.11 -24.98
C ILE A 500 -11.91 -2.56 -23.79
N ILE A 501 -11.01 -3.37 -23.25
CA ILE A 501 -10.27 -3.05 -22.02
C ILE A 501 -8.80 -2.83 -22.40
N ASN A 502 -8.21 -1.76 -21.90
CA ASN A 502 -6.78 -1.49 -22.04
C ASN A 502 -6.11 -1.57 -20.68
N ILE A 503 -5.05 -2.37 -20.61
CA ILE A 503 -4.15 -2.41 -19.45
C ILE A 503 -3.15 -1.27 -19.64
N ASP A 504 -3.38 -0.17 -18.96
CA ASP A 504 -2.54 1.02 -19.06
C ASP A 504 -1.15 0.73 -18.51
N GLY A 505 -0.12 1.06 -19.31
CA GLY A 505 1.29 0.78 -19.00
C GLY A 505 1.70 -0.69 -19.18
N TYR A 506 0.92 -1.52 -19.87
CA TYR A 506 1.20 -2.95 -20.03
C TYR A 506 2.60 -3.28 -20.57
N ASN A 507 3.14 -2.46 -21.46
CA ASN A 507 4.52 -2.60 -21.97
C ASN A 507 5.58 -2.54 -20.86
N TYR A 508 5.34 -1.77 -19.79
CA TYR A 508 6.22 -1.71 -18.62
C TYR A 508 6.05 -2.92 -17.70
N LEU A 509 4.89 -3.57 -17.72
CA LEU A 509 4.61 -4.80 -16.98
C LEU A 509 5.15 -6.05 -17.67
N SER A 510 5.07 -6.12 -19.00
CA SER A 510 5.41 -7.33 -19.77
C SER A 510 6.92 -7.55 -19.97
N ASN A 511 7.75 -6.54 -19.70
CA ASN A 511 9.20 -6.58 -19.92
C ASN A 511 9.94 -6.95 -18.62
N ASP A 512 10.38 -8.21 -18.49
CA ASP A 512 11.02 -8.78 -17.28
C ASP A 512 12.57 -8.73 -17.31
N THR A 513 13.15 -7.69 -17.92
CA THR A 513 14.62 -7.62 -18.13
C THR A 513 15.39 -6.86 -17.04
N GLU A 514 14.71 -6.28 -16.06
CA GLU A 514 15.32 -5.30 -15.16
C GLU A 514 16.01 -5.90 -13.92
N PRO A 515 17.01 -5.19 -13.35
CA PRO A 515 17.64 -5.57 -12.09
C PRO A 515 16.62 -5.64 -10.94
N LYS A 516 16.70 -6.71 -10.15
CA LYS A 516 15.89 -6.88 -8.94
C LYS A 516 16.53 -6.25 -7.71
N ASP A 517 17.64 -5.52 -7.85
CA ASP A 517 18.30 -4.89 -6.71
C ASP A 517 17.47 -3.71 -6.18
N LEU A 518 17.59 -3.41 -4.89
CA LEU A 518 16.95 -2.24 -4.28
C LEU A 518 17.88 -1.03 -4.40
N GLU A 519 17.42 0.02 -5.07
CA GLU A 519 18.08 1.32 -5.03
C GLU A 519 17.58 2.19 -3.88
N THR A 520 18.36 3.17 -3.44
CA THR A 520 17.99 4.08 -2.37
C THR A 520 18.12 5.52 -2.83
N ASN A 521 17.20 6.39 -2.39
CA ASN A 521 17.50 7.81 -2.40
C ASN A 521 18.56 8.06 -1.34
N LYS A 522 19.71 8.59 -1.78
CA LYS A 522 20.89 8.83 -0.92
C LYS A 522 20.67 9.89 0.15
N GLY A 523 19.54 10.60 0.13
CA GLY A 523 19.14 11.50 1.21
C GLY A 523 20.12 12.65 1.40
N ILE A 524 20.69 12.76 2.61
CA ILE A 524 21.67 13.78 3.02
C ILE A 524 23.02 13.10 3.20
N GLU A 525 24.04 13.58 2.48
CA GLU A 525 25.44 13.14 2.59
C GLU A 525 26.31 14.34 2.96
N SER A 526 27.23 14.17 3.92
CA SER A 526 28.14 15.24 4.38
C SER A 526 27.42 16.55 4.74
N GLY A 527 26.23 16.46 5.35
CA GLY A 527 25.44 17.61 5.80
C GLY A 527 24.64 18.34 4.72
N THR A 528 24.59 17.83 3.49
CA THR A 528 23.77 18.39 2.40
C THR A 528 23.01 17.30 1.64
N ILE A 529 21.87 17.64 1.03
CA ILE A 529 21.14 16.71 0.16
C ILE A 529 22.07 16.23 -0.96
N ASN A 530 22.12 14.90 -1.16
CA ASN A 530 22.94 14.26 -2.17
C ASN A 530 22.66 14.82 -3.56
N ASN A 531 23.68 14.83 -4.42
CA ASN A 531 23.59 15.44 -5.73
C ASN A 531 22.54 14.79 -6.65
N ASN A 532 22.42 13.46 -6.65
CA ASN A 532 21.42 12.77 -7.47
C ASN A 532 20.01 13.11 -6.99
N THR A 533 19.81 13.13 -5.66
CA THR A 533 18.54 13.56 -5.06
C THR A 533 18.22 15.01 -5.38
N ARG A 534 19.21 15.92 -5.44
CA ARG A 534 19.00 17.31 -5.90
C ARG A 534 18.54 17.38 -7.36
N LYS A 535 19.14 16.61 -8.26
CA LYS A 535 18.74 16.55 -9.68
C LYS A 535 17.30 16.05 -9.84
N GLU A 536 16.93 15.03 -9.08
CA GLU A 536 15.56 14.52 -9.08
C GLU A 536 14.56 15.57 -8.55
N LEU A 537 14.87 16.25 -7.44
CA LEU A 537 14.04 17.35 -6.92
C LEU A 537 13.87 18.49 -7.93
N GLU A 538 14.93 18.83 -8.66
CA GLU A 538 14.87 19.80 -9.77
C GLU A 538 13.96 19.29 -10.90
N ALA A 539 14.05 18.02 -11.27
CA ALA A 539 13.14 17.41 -12.25
C ALA A 539 11.67 17.47 -11.79
N PHE A 540 11.38 17.16 -10.52
CA PHE A 540 10.03 17.33 -9.97
C PHE A 540 9.57 18.77 -10.04
N LYS A 541 10.45 19.71 -9.69
CA LYS A 541 10.14 21.12 -9.74
C LYS A 541 9.82 21.58 -11.16
N ASP A 542 10.64 21.22 -12.13
CA ASP A 542 10.44 21.64 -13.51
C ASP A 542 9.21 20.98 -14.12
N PHE A 543 8.94 19.71 -13.80
CA PHE A 543 7.69 19.04 -14.14
C PHE A 543 6.46 19.84 -13.66
N HIS A 544 6.48 20.32 -12.42
CA HIS A 544 5.36 21.08 -11.86
C HIS A 544 5.23 22.51 -12.43
N LYS A 545 6.23 23.03 -13.16
CA LYS A 545 6.13 24.32 -13.89
C LYS A 545 5.44 24.18 -15.24
N LEU A 546 5.40 22.97 -15.78
CA LEU A 546 4.76 22.69 -17.05
C LEU A 546 3.26 22.98 -16.99
N THR A 547 2.70 23.33 -18.14
CA THR A 547 1.26 23.37 -18.36
C THR A 547 0.66 21.97 -18.21
N ASN A 548 -0.65 21.92 -17.94
CA ASN A 548 -1.38 20.66 -17.83
C ASN A 548 -1.22 19.75 -19.06
N ASN A 549 -1.26 20.32 -20.27
CA ASN A 549 -1.08 19.57 -21.52
C ASN A 549 0.33 19.00 -21.67
N GLU A 550 1.35 19.78 -21.30
CA GLU A 550 2.74 19.32 -21.30
C GLU A 550 2.96 18.19 -20.29
N LYS A 551 2.39 18.28 -19.09
CA LYS A 551 2.47 17.21 -18.08
C LYS A 551 1.88 15.91 -18.62
N ILE A 552 0.69 15.97 -19.22
CA ILE A 552 0.04 14.82 -19.85
C ILE A 552 0.94 14.26 -20.95
N ALA A 553 1.47 15.10 -21.84
CA ALA A 553 2.35 14.68 -22.92
C ALA A 553 3.60 13.97 -22.38
N TYR A 554 4.32 14.53 -21.41
CA TYR A 554 5.57 13.92 -20.94
C TYR A 554 5.39 12.64 -20.12
N ILE A 555 4.26 12.48 -19.44
CA ILE A 555 3.96 11.26 -18.68
C ILE A 555 3.38 10.18 -19.59
N GLN A 556 2.49 10.55 -20.52
CA GLN A 556 1.80 9.59 -21.37
C GLN A 556 2.55 9.34 -22.68
N SER A 557 2.88 10.38 -23.47
CA SER A 557 3.34 10.27 -24.87
C SER A 557 4.78 9.81 -25.11
N GLY A 558 5.62 9.67 -24.09
CA GLY A 558 6.96 9.08 -24.27
C GLY A 558 7.90 9.86 -25.22
N ILE A 559 7.59 11.13 -25.52
CA ILE A 559 8.35 11.99 -26.44
C ILE A 559 9.84 12.00 -26.06
N ASP A 560 10.67 11.65 -27.03
CA ASP A 560 11.95 10.98 -26.83
C ASP A 560 13.09 11.83 -26.22
N ASP A 561 12.93 13.16 -26.08
CA ASP A 561 14.03 14.05 -25.66
C ASP A 561 13.89 14.70 -24.27
N THR A 562 12.78 14.50 -23.55
CA THR A 562 12.59 15.06 -22.20
C THR A 562 11.80 14.13 -21.28
N LYS A 563 12.22 12.86 -21.20
CA LYS A 563 11.56 11.81 -20.42
C LYS A 563 11.55 12.12 -18.92
N TYR A 564 10.55 12.89 -18.48
CA TYR A 564 10.25 13.06 -17.06
C TYR A 564 9.96 11.71 -16.41
N TYR A 565 9.41 10.74 -17.16
CA TYR A 565 9.31 9.35 -16.71
C TYR A 565 10.64 8.79 -16.18
N ASP A 566 11.76 9.04 -16.86
CA ASP A 566 13.07 8.52 -16.44
C ASP A 566 13.67 9.32 -15.28
N LYS A 567 13.32 10.62 -15.17
CA LYS A 567 13.87 11.56 -14.19
C LYS A 567 13.09 11.66 -12.88
N LEU A 568 11.86 11.16 -12.83
CA LEU A 568 10.98 11.21 -11.66
C LEU A 568 10.88 9.83 -11.01
N ASN A 569 10.93 9.80 -9.68
CA ASN A 569 10.94 8.60 -8.85
C ASN A 569 11.99 7.58 -9.31
N THR A 570 13.22 8.05 -9.53
CA THR A 570 14.30 7.29 -10.19
C THR A 570 14.71 6.04 -9.41
N HIS A 571 14.53 6.06 -8.10
CA HIS A 571 14.83 4.95 -7.20
C HIS A 571 13.84 3.77 -7.34
N ILE A 572 12.67 3.95 -7.96
CA ILE A 572 11.70 2.85 -8.19
C ILE A 572 12.15 2.02 -9.40
N ASN A 573 12.71 0.84 -9.13
CA ASN A 573 13.32 -0.03 -10.16
C ASN A 573 12.29 -0.85 -10.95
N ASN A 574 11.11 -1.14 -10.35
CA ASN A 574 10.05 -1.83 -11.09
C ASN A 574 9.39 -0.81 -12.04
N ASN A 575 9.58 -1.00 -13.35
CA ASN A 575 9.08 -0.08 -14.38
C ASN A 575 7.56 0.10 -14.34
N TYR A 576 6.79 -0.97 -14.12
CA TYR A 576 5.34 -0.82 -14.04
C TYR A 576 4.92 -0.06 -12.78
N LEU A 577 5.56 -0.33 -11.64
CA LEU A 577 5.31 0.44 -10.42
C LEU A 577 5.70 1.92 -10.58
N LYS A 578 6.82 2.20 -11.25
CA LYS A 578 7.24 3.55 -11.60
C LYS A 578 6.24 4.23 -12.53
N TYR A 579 5.68 3.49 -13.49
CA TYR A 579 4.59 3.96 -14.34
C TYR A 579 3.35 4.34 -13.52
N LEU A 580 2.91 3.50 -12.59
CA LEU A 580 1.79 3.82 -11.70
C LEU A 580 2.09 5.07 -10.85
N ALA A 581 3.28 5.15 -10.26
CA ALA A 581 3.69 6.27 -9.42
C ALA A 581 3.73 7.59 -10.20
N ASN A 582 4.37 7.61 -11.37
CA ASN A 582 4.53 8.81 -12.18
C ASN A 582 3.21 9.23 -12.86
N THR A 583 2.37 8.26 -13.25
CA THR A 583 1.04 8.53 -13.83
C THR A 583 0.07 9.12 -12.81
N SER A 584 0.26 8.82 -11.51
CA SER A 584 -0.54 9.44 -10.44
C SER A 584 -0.34 10.96 -10.35
N LEU A 585 0.79 11.50 -10.84
CA LEU A 585 1.09 12.95 -10.82
C LEU A 585 0.19 13.78 -11.75
N ILE A 586 -0.51 13.14 -12.68
CA ILE A 586 -1.42 13.81 -13.62
C ILE A 586 -2.90 13.54 -13.31
N LYS A 587 -3.19 12.94 -12.16
CA LYS A 587 -4.58 12.79 -11.67
C LYS A 587 -5.26 14.15 -11.57
N GLY A 588 -6.52 14.20 -11.99
CA GLY A 588 -7.36 15.39 -11.92
C GLY A 588 -7.03 16.48 -12.95
N ILE A 589 -6.06 16.23 -13.84
CA ILE A 589 -5.79 17.13 -14.97
C ILE A 589 -6.78 16.82 -16.10
N ASP A 590 -7.51 17.85 -16.55
CA ASP A 590 -8.41 17.75 -17.71
C ASP A 590 -7.66 17.21 -18.93
N GLY A 591 -8.25 16.22 -19.59
CA GLY A 591 -7.65 15.55 -20.75
C GLY A 591 -6.66 14.43 -20.41
N ALA A 592 -6.37 14.14 -19.15
CA ALA A 592 -5.57 12.96 -18.78
C ALA A 592 -6.34 11.66 -19.10
N ALA A 593 -5.63 10.67 -19.66
CA ALA A 593 -6.22 9.36 -19.96
C ALA A 593 -6.49 8.47 -18.72
N THR A 594 -5.93 8.81 -17.55
CA THR A 594 -5.98 8.03 -16.31
C THR A 594 -6.39 8.91 -15.12
N SER A 595 -7.00 8.32 -14.08
CA SER A 595 -7.58 9.08 -12.96
C SER A 595 -7.23 8.56 -11.55
N PHE A 596 -6.38 7.54 -11.44
CA PHE A 596 -6.02 6.94 -10.15
C PHE A 596 -4.91 7.70 -9.40
N ASP A 597 -4.80 7.45 -8.08
CA ASP A 597 -3.67 7.88 -7.24
C ASP A 597 -3.10 6.67 -6.49
N LEU A 598 -1.88 6.27 -6.86
CA LEU A 598 -1.21 5.13 -6.25
C LEU A 598 -1.05 5.27 -4.73
N MET A 599 -0.67 6.45 -4.24
CA MET A 599 -0.41 6.64 -2.81
C MET A 599 -1.71 6.69 -2.01
N GLU A 600 -2.80 7.18 -2.58
CA GLU A 600 -4.13 7.07 -1.97
C GLU A 600 -4.54 5.60 -1.80
N GLU A 601 -4.31 4.75 -2.80
CA GLU A 601 -4.60 3.30 -2.71
C GLU A 601 -3.72 2.59 -1.67
N VAL A 602 -2.43 2.93 -1.60
CA VAL A 602 -1.51 2.39 -0.59
C VAL A 602 -1.94 2.83 0.82
N LYS A 603 -2.31 4.10 0.99
CA LYS A 603 -2.79 4.66 2.28
C LYS A 603 -4.09 4.02 2.72
N GLU A 604 -5.04 3.83 1.83
CA GLU A 604 -6.29 3.13 2.15
C GLU A 604 -6.02 1.66 2.50
N TRP A 605 -5.07 1.00 1.83
CA TRP A 605 -4.70 -0.37 2.16
C TRP A 605 -4.12 -0.52 3.57
N VAL A 606 -3.27 0.40 4.06
CA VAL A 606 -2.73 0.35 5.45
C VAL A 606 -3.40 1.32 6.41
N LYS A 607 -4.67 1.63 6.19
CA LYS A 607 -5.43 2.47 7.09
C LYS A 607 -5.76 1.73 8.38
N VAL A 608 -5.60 2.43 9.51
CA VAL A 608 -6.00 1.90 10.81
C VAL A 608 -7.53 1.92 10.89
N GLU A 609 -8.15 0.74 10.78
CA GLU A 609 -9.61 0.59 10.88
C GLU A 609 -10.02 -0.36 12.01
N SER A 610 -11.17 -0.08 12.63
CA SER A 610 -11.83 -0.98 13.57
C SER A 610 -12.65 -2.02 12.80
N SER A 611 -12.02 -3.13 12.40
CA SER A 611 -12.70 -4.23 11.72
C SER A 611 -12.63 -5.54 12.50
N THR A 612 -13.60 -6.43 12.34
CA THR A 612 -13.45 -7.82 12.81
C THR A 612 -12.70 -8.71 11.81
N ASP A 613 -12.39 -8.19 10.62
CA ASP A 613 -11.72 -8.92 9.55
C ASP A 613 -10.19 -8.71 9.65
N ILE A 614 -9.44 -9.77 9.96
CA ILE A 614 -7.96 -9.74 10.03
C ILE A 614 -7.34 -9.18 8.75
N SER A 615 -7.92 -9.43 7.59
CA SER A 615 -7.33 -9.01 6.31
C SER A 615 -7.19 -7.49 6.20
N LYS A 616 -7.97 -6.74 7.00
CA LYS A 616 -7.91 -5.28 7.10
C LYS A 616 -6.85 -4.74 8.08
N TYR A 617 -6.03 -5.62 8.67
CA TYR A 617 -4.97 -5.27 9.62
C TYR A 617 -3.57 -5.25 8.98
N SER A 618 -3.49 -5.10 7.66
CA SER A 618 -2.26 -4.87 6.88
C SER A 618 -1.31 -3.84 7.50
N TRP A 619 -1.86 -2.79 8.12
CA TRP A 619 -1.10 -1.74 8.80
C TRP A 619 -0.25 -2.27 9.95
N SER A 620 -0.81 -3.21 10.72
CA SER A 620 -0.20 -3.70 11.96
C SER A 620 1.04 -4.55 11.69
N SER A 621 0.98 -5.42 10.68
CA SER A 621 2.14 -6.21 10.26
C SER A 621 3.13 -5.40 9.45
N SER A 622 2.68 -4.40 8.68
CA SER A 622 3.58 -3.61 7.84
C SER A 622 4.48 -2.68 8.63
N ILE A 623 4.00 -2.09 9.73
CA ILE A 623 4.87 -1.33 10.65
C ILE A 623 5.94 -2.25 11.26
N PHE A 624 5.53 -3.42 11.75
CA PHE A 624 6.44 -4.41 12.31
C PHE A 624 7.53 -4.82 11.31
N ASP A 625 7.11 -5.20 10.09
CA ASP A 625 8.03 -5.63 9.04
C ASP A 625 8.98 -4.51 8.64
N TYR A 626 8.50 -3.27 8.54
CA TYR A 626 9.32 -2.11 8.22
C TYR A 626 10.48 -1.98 9.22
N PHE A 627 10.18 -1.88 10.52
CA PHE A 627 11.21 -1.70 11.55
C PHE A 627 12.16 -2.88 11.66
N LYS A 628 11.66 -4.11 11.49
CA LYS A 628 12.51 -5.30 11.43
C LYS A 628 13.49 -5.23 10.26
N ILE A 629 13.00 -4.87 9.07
CA ILE A 629 13.82 -4.79 7.84
C ILE A 629 14.89 -3.71 7.93
N ILE A 630 14.56 -2.54 8.49
CA ILE A 630 15.52 -1.45 8.64
C ILE A 630 16.38 -1.56 9.90
N SER A 631 16.29 -2.66 10.66
CA SER A 631 17.15 -2.87 11.83
C SER A 631 18.53 -3.37 11.41
N THR A 632 19.56 -2.99 12.18
CA THR A 632 20.93 -3.50 11.99
C THR A 632 20.97 -5.04 12.08
N ASN A 633 21.83 -5.66 11.26
CA ASN A 633 22.00 -7.13 11.17
C ASN A 633 20.80 -7.93 10.64
N ASN A 634 19.72 -7.29 10.17
CA ASN A 634 18.52 -7.95 9.63
C ASN A 634 18.06 -9.11 10.54
N PRO A 635 17.63 -8.79 11.79
CA PRO A 635 17.39 -9.80 12.81
C PRO A 635 16.30 -10.78 12.38
N LYS A 636 16.42 -12.02 12.86
CA LYS A 636 15.30 -12.97 12.77
C LYS A 636 14.11 -12.40 13.55
N GLN A 637 12.91 -12.88 13.22
CA GLN A 637 11.69 -12.37 13.83
C GLN A 637 11.71 -12.55 15.35
N GLU A 638 12.15 -13.71 15.80
CA GLU A 638 12.23 -14.06 17.21
C GLU A 638 13.18 -13.12 17.96
N ASP A 639 14.33 -12.82 17.37
CA ASP A 639 15.34 -11.92 17.94
C ASP A 639 14.85 -10.47 17.99
N PHE A 640 14.08 -10.05 16.97
CA PHE A 640 13.48 -8.72 16.92
C PHE A 640 12.34 -8.57 17.95
N VAL A 641 11.49 -9.58 18.11
CA VAL A 641 10.40 -9.56 19.11
C VAL A 641 10.96 -9.45 20.53
N LYS A 642 12.06 -10.16 20.84
CA LYS A 642 12.72 -10.13 22.16
C LYS A 642 13.21 -8.75 22.59
N GLN A 643 13.36 -7.82 21.65
CA GLN A 643 13.73 -6.44 21.96
C GLN A 643 12.61 -5.70 22.69
N PHE A 644 11.36 -6.07 22.40
CA PHE A 644 10.15 -5.38 22.88
C PHE A 644 9.34 -6.23 23.86
N VAL A 645 9.52 -7.55 23.85
CA VAL A 645 8.76 -8.51 24.65
C VAL A 645 9.70 -9.39 25.46
N VAL A 646 9.50 -9.41 26.77
CA VAL A 646 10.16 -10.34 27.70
C VAL A 646 9.21 -11.49 27.97
N PHE A 647 9.67 -12.69 27.62
CA PHE A 647 9.06 -13.93 28.04
C PHE A 647 9.86 -14.44 29.24
N ASN A 648 9.21 -14.83 30.33
CA ASN A 648 9.90 -15.42 31.51
C ASN A 648 10.49 -16.80 31.15
N SER A 649 11.57 -16.81 30.37
CA SER A 649 12.11 -17.95 29.63
C SER A 649 12.93 -18.94 30.45
N GLU A 650 13.00 -18.73 31.77
CA GLU A 650 13.74 -19.60 32.70
C GLU A 650 13.05 -20.96 32.90
N ASP A 651 11.76 -21.07 32.56
CA ASP A 651 11.01 -22.33 32.56
C ASP A 651 10.55 -22.76 31.14
N GLU A 652 10.11 -24.03 31.00
CA GLU A 652 9.57 -24.56 29.73
C GLU A 652 8.33 -23.79 29.25
N VAL A 653 7.62 -23.14 30.17
CA VAL A 653 6.40 -22.41 29.87
C VAL A 653 6.73 -21.12 29.12
N GLY A 654 7.67 -20.32 29.60
CA GLY A 654 8.14 -19.11 28.92
C GLY A 654 8.64 -19.37 27.50
N LYS A 655 9.42 -20.45 27.29
CA LYS A 655 9.87 -20.87 25.96
C LYS A 655 8.71 -21.29 25.04
N SER A 656 7.71 -21.97 25.58
CA SER A 656 6.51 -22.35 24.83
C SER A 656 5.68 -21.12 24.41
N LEU A 657 5.57 -20.11 25.29
CA LEU A 657 4.87 -18.86 25.00
C LEU A 657 5.57 -18.05 23.92
N GLU A 658 6.89 -17.93 23.99
CA GLU A 658 7.70 -17.26 22.97
C GLU A 658 7.50 -17.90 21.58
N ASN A 659 7.64 -19.23 21.49
CA ASN A 659 7.43 -19.96 20.24
C ASN A 659 6.03 -19.76 19.68
N ARG A 660 5.03 -19.75 20.56
CA ARG A 660 3.62 -19.53 20.18
C ARG A 660 3.36 -18.11 19.70
N PHE A 661 3.91 -17.11 20.39
CA PHE A 661 3.83 -15.71 19.97
C PHE A 661 4.36 -15.52 18.55
N ASN A 662 5.56 -16.05 18.29
CA ASN A 662 6.18 -15.98 16.96
C ASN A 662 5.37 -16.73 15.90
N THR A 663 4.80 -17.89 16.24
CA THR A 663 3.91 -18.65 15.34
C THR A 663 2.64 -17.88 15.01
N MET A 664 2.03 -17.22 16.00
CA MET A 664 0.83 -16.40 15.81
C MET A 664 1.11 -15.20 14.92
N LEU A 665 2.25 -14.53 15.11
CA LEU A 665 2.68 -13.42 14.27
C LEU A 665 2.92 -13.85 12.81
N ASN A 666 3.67 -14.95 12.60
CA ASN A 666 3.86 -15.56 11.29
C ASN A 666 2.54 -15.92 10.60
N THR A 667 1.59 -16.45 11.37
CA THR A 667 0.25 -16.81 10.86
C THR A 667 -0.50 -15.56 10.41
N LEU A 668 -0.47 -14.48 11.19
CA LEU A 668 -1.15 -13.24 10.85
C LEU A 668 -0.53 -12.55 9.63
N GLN A 669 0.80 -12.49 9.54
CA GLN A 669 1.49 -12.01 8.33
C GLN A 669 1.08 -12.83 7.09
N SER A 670 1.05 -14.17 7.23
CA SER A 670 0.63 -15.07 6.15
C SER A 670 -0.83 -14.86 5.73
N ILE A 671 -1.76 -14.65 6.69
CA ILE A 671 -3.17 -14.36 6.40
C ILE A 671 -3.28 -13.04 5.64
N ILE A 672 -2.62 -11.97 6.11
CA ILE A 672 -2.65 -10.66 5.46
C ILE A 672 -2.13 -10.75 4.03
N ASP A 673 -1.01 -11.44 3.82
CA ASP A 673 -0.43 -11.55 2.48
C ASP A 673 -1.21 -12.48 1.55
N SER A 674 -1.98 -13.43 2.09
CA SER A 674 -2.77 -14.39 1.30
C SER A 674 -4.23 -13.98 1.14
N ALA A 675 -4.70 -12.97 1.88
CA ALA A 675 -6.09 -12.54 1.84
C ALA A 675 -6.51 -12.01 0.46
N PRO A 676 -5.75 -11.14 -0.23
CA PRO A 676 -6.12 -10.69 -1.58
C PRO A 676 -6.26 -11.84 -2.61
N PRO A 677 -5.28 -12.74 -2.81
CA PRO A 677 -5.45 -13.84 -3.75
C PRO A 677 -6.58 -14.79 -3.35
N ASN A 678 -6.80 -15.06 -2.06
CA ASN A 678 -7.92 -15.89 -1.60
C ASN A 678 -9.28 -15.22 -1.87
N ALA A 679 -9.39 -13.91 -1.65
CA ALA A 679 -10.61 -13.15 -1.96
C ALA A 679 -10.94 -13.22 -3.45
N PHE A 680 -9.93 -13.06 -4.31
CA PHE A 680 -10.06 -13.22 -5.75
C PHE A 680 -10.56 -14.62 -6.13
N ILE A 681 -9.90 -15.68 -5.65
CA ILE A 681 -10.26 -17.07 -5.98
C ILE A 681 -11.68 -17.40 -5.52
N ASN A 682 -12.07 -16.93 -4.34
CA ASN A 682 -13.42 -17.14 -3.80
C ASN A 682 -14.49 -16.48 -4.69
N GLU A 683 -14.32 -15.22 -5.09
CA GLU A 683 -15.28 -14.56 -5.99
C GLU A 683 -15.25 -15.14 -7.40
N PHE A 684 -14.08 -15.54 -7.90
CA PHE A 684 -13.95 -16.26 -9.17
C PHE A 684 -14.76 -17.57 -9.16
N ASN A 685 -14.58 -18.41 -8.13
CA ASN A 685 -15.30 -19.67 -7.99
C ASN A 685 -16.81 -19.45 -7.83
N LYS A 686 -17.20 -18.49 -6.98
CA LYS A 686 -18.61 -18.13 -6.78
C LYS A 686 -19.26 -17.65 -8.08
N ARG A 687 -18.61 -16.77 -8.84
CA ARG A 687 -19.10 -16.30 -10.14
C ARG A 687 -19.24 -17.45 -11.13
N ASN A 688 -18.27 -18.35 -11.19
CA ASN A 688 -18.34 -19.54 -12.04
C ASN A 688 -19.53 -20.44 -11.66
N GLU A 689 -19.77 -20.67 -10.37
CA GLU A 689 -20.93 -21.42 -9.92
C GLU A 689 -22.25 -20.73 -10.28
N GLU A 690 -22.35 -19.42 -10.11
CA GLU A 690 -23.54 -18.63 -10.45
C GLU A 690 -23.90 -18.74 -11.93
N ILE A 691 -22.90 -18.68 -12.81
CA ILE A 691 -23.05 -18.85 -14.26
C ILE A 691 -23.53 -20.28 -14.59
N LEU A 692 -22.90 -21.30 -13.99
CA LEU A 692 -23.22 -22.69 -14.26
C LEU A 692 -24.60 -23.11 -13.73
N LYS A 693 -25.11 -22.45 -12.68
CA LYS A 693 -26.44 -22.68 -12.10
C LYS A 693 -27.60 -22.11 -12.95
N GLN A 694 -27.33 -21.25 -13.93
CA GLN A 694 -28.38 -20.72 -14.81
C GLN A 694 -29.06 -21.83 -15.62
N SER A 695 -30.27 -21.62 -16.12
CA SER A 695 -30.99 -22.64 -16.90
C SER A 695 -30.38 -22.82 -18.29
N ASP A 696 -30.35 -24.05 -18.82
CA ASP A 696 -30.07 -24.28 -20.24
C ASP A 696 -31.23 -23.85 -21.15
N LYS A 697 -32.44 -23.68 -20.58
CA LYS A 697 -33.66 -23.33 -21.33
C LYS A 697 -33.68 -21.89 -21.84
N SER A 698 -32.74 -21.05 -21.43
CA SER A 698 -32.73 -19.62 -21.74
C SER A 698 -31.63 -19.22 -22.74
N ASP A 699 -30.94 -20.15 -23.41
CA ASP A 699 -29.78 -19.85 -24.27
C ASP A 699 -28.67 -19.01 -23.58
N TYR A 700 -28.68 -19.03 -22.24
CA TYR A 700 -27.81 -18.20 -21.41
C TYR A 700 -26.34 -18.50 -21.70
N PRO A 701 -25.48 -17.48 -21.82
CA PRO A 701 -24.06 -17.71 -22.03
C PRO A 701 -23.38 -18.27 -20.76
N LYS A 702 -23.10 -19.58 -20.75
CA LYS A 702 -22.64 -20.35 -19.57
C LYS A 702 -21.14 -20.63 -19.46
N LYS A 703 -20.34 -20.21 -20.44
CA LYS A 703 -18.91 -20.55 -20.47
C LYS A 703 -18.11 -19.80 -19.41
N THR A 704 -17.27 -20.51 -18.68
CA THR A 704 -16.39 -19.98 -17.65
C THR A 704 -14.92 -20.12 -18.04
N ILE A 705 -14.04 -19.35 -17.39
CA ILE A 705 -12.59 -19.59 -17.45
C ILE A 705 -12.30 -20.78 -16.54
N LYS A 706 -11.62 -21.80 -17.07
CA LYS A 706 -11.15 -22.98 -16.31
C LYS A 706 -9.63 -22.93 -16.22
N ASN A 707 -9.12 -22.09 -15.33
CA ASN A 707 -7.68 -21.95 -15.13
C ASN A 707 -7.26 -22.36 -13.72
N ASP A 708 -7.45 -23.65 -13.44
CA ASP A 708 -7.13 -24.25 -12.14
C ASP A 708 -5.63 -24.27 -11.87
N GLN A 709 -4.77 -23.95 -12.84
CA GLN A 709 -3.32 -23.82 -12.65
C GLN A 709 -2.94 -22.46 -12.05
N VAL A 710 -3.68 -21.40 -12.38
CA VAL A 710 -3.42 -20.04 -11.91
C VAL A 710 -4.31 -19.64 -10.76
N PHE A 711 -5.62 -19.89 -10.85
CA PHE A 711 -6.61 -19.47 -9.86
C PHE A 711 -6.80 -20.54 -8.77
N ASN A 712 -5.69 -20.87 -8.12
CA ASN A 712 -5.61 -21.81 -7.00
C ASN A 712 -4.67 -21.24 -5.91
N ASP A 713 -4.31 -22.05 -4.92
CA ASP A 713 -3.39 -21.67 -3.83
C ASP A 713 -2.03 -21.11 -4.30
N ASN A 714 -1.64 -21.32 -5.56
CA ASN A 714 -0.41 -20.78 -6.18
C ASN A 714 -0.58 -19.38 -6.78
N LEU A 715 -1.78 -18.79 -6.80
CA LEU A 715 -2.03 -17.48 -7.41
C LEU A 715 -1.04 -16.42 -6.91
N LYS A 716 -0.76 -16.38 -5.61
CA LYS A 716 0.24 -15.48 -5.02
C LYS A 716 1.63 -15.66 -5.63
N SER A 717 2.08 -16.91 -5.76
CA SER A 717 3.40 -17.24 -6.30
C SER A 717 3.51 -16.87 -7.78
N ILE A 718 2.43 -17.06 -8.54
CA ILE A 718 2.37 -16.70 -9.96
C ILE A 718 2.33 -15.17 -10.12
N ALA A 719 1.49 -14.49 -9.34
CA ALA A 719 1.41 -13.04 -9.30
C ALA A 719 2.76 -12.41 -8.95
N ASN A 720 3.45 -12.87 -7.91
CA ASN A 720 4.75 -12.33 -7.50
C ASN A 720 5.87 -12.49 -8.54
N LYS A 721 5.73 -13.38 -9.54
CA LYS A 721 6.68 -13.47 -10.66
C LYS A 721 6.49 -12.32 -11.63
N VAL A 722 5.25 -11.90 -11.85
CA VAL A 722 4.89 -10.80 -12.76
C VAL A 722 5.01 -9.46 -12.02
N PHE A 723 4.38 -9.36 -10.86
CA PHE A 723 4.38 -8.22 -9.94
C PHE A 723 5.49 -8.38 -8.89
N TRP A 724 6.73 -8.47 -9.35
CA TRP A 724 7.87 -8.67 -8.47
C TRP A 724 8.24 -7.40 -7.70
N LYS A 725 8.76 -7.58 -6.48
CA LYS A 725 9.34 -6.53 -5.64
C LYS A 725 10.87 -6.55 -5.75
N PRO A 726 11.54 -5.38 -5.82
CA PRO A 726 12.99 -5.33 -5.71
C PRO A 726 13.48 -5.81 -4.33
N GLY A 727 14.61 -6.51 -4.30
CA GLY A 727 15.21 -7.11 -3.11
C GLY A 727 14.76 -8.54 -2.83
N ASP A 728 13.76 -9.05 -3.56
CA ASP A 728 13.42 -10.47 -3.49
C ASP A 728 14.59 -11.30 -4.01
N LYS A 729 15.17 -12.15 -3.17
CA LYS A 729 16.18 -13.12 -3.60
C LYS A 729 15.61 -13.89 -4.79
N LYS A 730 16.41 -14.09 -5.85
CA LYS A 730 16.05 -14.98 -6.98
C LYS A 730 15.39 -16.22 -6.38
N ALA A 731 14.14 -16.48 -6.76
CA ALA A 731 13.35 -17.55 -6.17
C ALA A 731 14.14 -18.85 -6.21
N GLU A 732 14.76 -19.23 -5.08
CA GLU A 732 15.07 -20.63 -4.85
C GLU A 732 13.74 -21.35 -4.94
N LYS A 733 13.73 -22.53 -5.57
CA LYS A 733 12.56 -23.39 -5.62
C LYS A 733 12.08 -23.62 -4.18
N VAL A 734 11.16 -22.79 -3.70
CA VAL A 734 10.44 -23.03 -2.47
C VAL A 734 9.71 -24.33 -2.74
N LYS A 735 10.17 -25.42 -2.11
CA LYS A 735 9.39 -26.64 -2.06
C LYS A 735 8.03 -26.22 -1.49
N MET A 736 6.99 -26.38 -2.30
CA MET A 736 5.62 -26.27 -1.83
C MET A 736 5.50 -27.08 -0.55
N VAL A 737 5.17 -26.41 0.55
CA VAL A 737 4.50 -27.10 1.64
C VAL A 737 3.03 -27.15 1.22
N SER A 738 2.68 -28.17 0.43
CA SER A 738 1.28 -28.48 0.19
C SER A 738 0.71 -28.98 1.52
N PHE A 739 -0.08 -28.16 2.20
CA PHE A 739 -0.99 -28.70 3.22
C PHE A 739 -2.16 -29.36 2.50
N SER A 740 -2.03 -30.66 2.21
CA SER A 740 -3.20 -31.50 1.93
C SER A 740 -4.01 -31.61 3.22
N LEU A 741 -4.97 -30.70 3.39
CA LEU A 741 -5.83 -30.61 4.58
C LEU A 741 -6.81 -31.77 4.76
N LYS A 742 -6.68 -32.88 4.02
CA LYS A 742 -7.66 -33.97 4.07
C LYS A 742 -7.21 -35.33 4.59
N ASN A 743 -5.91 -35.65 4.75
CA ASN A 743 -5.52 -37.01 5.18
C ASN A 743 -4.46 -37.11 6.29
N ASP A 744 -3.53 -36.16 6.43
CA ASP A 744 -2.39 -36.35 7.36
C ASP A 744 -2.68 -35.94 8.81
N PHE A 745 -3.72 -35.13 9.04
CA PHE A 745 -4.10 -34.69 10.38
C PHE A 745 -4.86 -35.77 11.17
N VAL A 746 -5.68 -36.57 10.48
CA VAL A 746 -6.46 -37.66 11.09
C VAL A 746 -5.56 -38.83 11.46
N ASN A 747 -4.64 -39.23 10.56
CA ASN A 747 -3.77 -40.38 10.83
C ASN A 747 -2.76 -40.14 11.96
N ASN A 748 -2.26 -38.91 12.16
CA ASN A 748 -1.36 -38.60 13.27
C ASN A 748 -2.07 -38.42 14.62
N TYR A 749 -3.35 -38.02 14.61
CA TYR A 749 -4.13 -37.87 15.83
C TYR A 749 -4.61 -39.22 16.39
N PHE A 750 -4.95 -40.19 15.53
CA PHE A 750 -5.44 -41.50 15.97
C PHE A 750 -4.34 -42.54 16.24
N ASN A 751 -3.17 -42.46 15.60
CA ASN A 751 -2.08 -43.43 15.85
C ASN A 751 -1.36 -43.20 17.20
N ASN A 752 -1.47 -42.01 17.79
CA ASN A 752 -0.85 -41.69 19.09
C ASN A 752 -1.77 -41.88 20.30
N MET A 753 -3.05 -42.26 20.12
CA MET A 753 -3.89 -42.79 21.20
C MET A 753 -3.84 -44.32 21.22
N GLY A 754 -2.65 -44.86 21.45
CA GLY A 754 -2.51 -46.22 21.93
C GLY A 754 -3.16 -46.35 23.31
N LYS A 755 -4.10 -47.30 23.43
CA LYS A 755 -4.86 -47.72 24.62
C LYS A 755 -5.99 -46.79 25.07
N VAL A 756 -7.13 -46.95 24.40
CA VAL A 756 -8.44 -46.81 25.05
C VAL A 756 -8.56 -47.94 26.08
N ILE A 757 -8.47 -47.60 27.36
CA ILE A 757 -8.97 -48.46 28.44
C ILE A 757 -10.49 -48.29 28.41
N ARG A 758 -11.22 -49.31 27.96
CA ARG A 758 -12.66 -49.41 28.21
C ARG A 758 -12.82 -49.76 29.68
N GLY A 759 -13.38 -48.83 30.45
CA GLY A 759 -14.10 -49.18 31.66
C GLY A 759 -15.44 -49.74 31.23
N ASP A 760 -15.73 -50.93 31.72
CA ASP A 760 -16.88 -51.81 31.50
C ASP A 760 -16.67 -52.86 30.39
N GLU A 761 -16.48 -54.09 30.90
CA GLU A 761 -16.02 -55.38 30.33
C GLU A 761 -14.50 -55.63 30.23
#